data_AF-A0A661IV59-F1
#
_entry.id   AF-A0A661IV59-F1
#
_cell.length_a   1.000
_cell.length_b   1.000
_cell.length_c   1.000
_cell.angle_alpha   90.00
_cell.angle_beta   90.00
_cell.angle_gamma   90.00
#
_symmetry.space_group_name_H-M   'P 1'
#
loop_
_entity.id
_entity.type
_entity.pdbx_description
1 polymer ?
#
loop_
_entity_poly.entity_id
_entity_poly.type
_entity_poly.pdbx_seq_one_letter_code
_entity_poly.pdbx_strand_id
1 'polypeptide(L)'
;MRLKQLFRYSLILTIPISAFFIIWLYKTISIYSHFQLNIGNLTTAKEYKLQKVGKVIFYEMFYSLKPSKNIKTDVQIFINKSDINSLNEDLPYSGFKYKKALVVIDGVSYKSKVRYRGDNAYHWIFDNKSWRVKTSKKKLYDKVRKFNLINPKFDGLMQNLLSYELAKTMGILAPEARLVDLSVNGEYKGIKLLVEQIDENFLRNNRRMPNDIYKGDNIGTSIYRGVDNNLFNGIYTWEKNSYNNHYNKNNKAPLQDLLYKNKIHEIDNKTLYELAKFSVFLSIANSYHSDNRHNWIVYYDNYHEAVYPIVWDTIGFDTFNTYNLNIMSSSFLKECFKDYRFIEYRTHIFNNFFKNKKDIFLEKLEKQRIRTESLLSKINYYNTNISHNLLNFDNLLKKVSTLFNNINIHINKIEDRFYTSMIKSTYYLNNNSININLNSFTNTIKAYVSEIEINKIKDKKVFLEYKEFNKLIKKDITSFVSFEKDYIKIDLLLITDISIVGNNLKSGNKEYKIIIEDFDVSNMKRLEMNYFNVPIKLSKYSSNVEIKYSYNNIYNLFDIPKNNLKDIIWNQKIKKSNFTLIKDNIIIKAGTKIILDKNATIKFLGKVTAIGTKENPIIFEAKDSINPWGAIAVKDKNANGSIFKHCIFKNGSGSKGSMHEYTAMLSIHNVKDIVIENCEFYDSKITDDMVHVIYSDIKFKNTKFVRSHSDALDIDISNATIDNCEFVDSGNDAIDLMTTNAIVTNTKFTNSIDKAISIGEGSKLLAVNNYIENNEIGMQSKDTSIAYIYNTTFIKNKKAIDAYYKNWRYGEGGTIILDNCKLENNILNATVGKKSKVIINNSDIDTLNKFDNKSIRKKKIIISNGALIKYDLKEDIFKNKQNLINKQRRGYSE
;
A
#
# COMPACT_ATOMS: atom_id res chain seq x y z
N MET A 1 -18.95 36.99 -70.57
CA MET A 1 -18.84 37.38 -69.14
C MET A 1 -18.60 36.22 -68.14
N ARG A 2 -18.84 34.94 -68.50
CA ARG A 2 -18.77 33.80 -67.56
C ARG A 2 -17.37 33.25 -67.26
N LEU A 3 -16.38 33.33 -68.17
CA LEU A 3 -15.05 32.73 -67.98
C LEU A 3 -14.17 33.45 -66.93
N LYS A 4 -14.15 34.80 -66.93
CA LYS A 4 -13.38 35.59 -65.96
C LYS A 4 -13.89 35.43 -64.52
N GLN A 5 -15.20 35.25 -64.34
CA GLN A 5 -15.79 34.95 -63.04
C GLN A 5 -15.43 33.53 -62.58
N LEU A 6 -15.55 32.52 -63.46
CA LEU A 6 -15.13 31.15 -63.15
C LEU A 6 -13.63 31.06 -62.79
N PHE A 7 -12.78 31.81 -63.47
CA PHE A 7 -11.35 31.89 -63.15
C PHE A 7 -11.09 32.53 -61.77
N ARG A 8 -11.81 33.61 -61.43
CA ARG A 8 -11.72 34.23 -60.09
C ARG A 8 -12.22 33.29 -58.98
N TYR A 9 -13.33 32.58 -59.20
CA TYR A 9 -13.83 31.58 -58.25
C TYR A 9 -12.89 30.38 -58.13
N SER A 10 -12.23 29.98 -59.23
CA SER A 10 -11.19 28.94 -59.22
C SER A 10 -10.00 29.36 -58.36
N LEU A 11 -9.52 30.60 -58.46
CA LEU A 11 -8.43 31.11 -57.61
C LEU A 11 -8.81 31.18 -56.12
N ILE A 12 -10.05 31.58 -55.82
CA ILE A 12 -10.58 31.63 -54.44
C ILE A 12 -10.60 30.23 -53.79
N LEU A 13 -10.86 29.17 -54.58
CA LEU A 13 -10.87 27.80 -54.10
C LEU A 13 -9.47 27.16 -54.09
N THR A 14 -8.69 27.36 -55.15
CA THR A 14 -7.42 26.66 -55.36
C THR A 14 -6.29 27.21 -54.48
N ILE A 15 -6.20 28.53 -54.26
CA ILE A 15 -5.12 29.11 -53.46
C ILE A 15 -5.13 28.59 -52.01
N PRO A 16 -6.25 28.58 -51.26
CA PRO A 16 -6.28 28.03 -49.90
C PRO A 16 -5.97 26.53 -49.84
N ILE A 17 -6.46 25.76 -50.82
CA ILE A 17 -6.20 24.32 -50.92
C ILE A 17 -4.71 24.06 -51.18
N SER A 18 -4.11 24.75 -52.15
CA SER A 18 -2.68 24.66 -52.45
C SER A 18 -1.83 25.07 -51.24
N ALA A 19 -2.17 26.17 -50.56
CA ALA A 19 -1.48 26.60 -49.35
C ALA A 19 -1.57 25.54 -48.24
N PHE A 20 -2.74 24.93 -48.04
CA PHE A 20 -2.92 23.85 -47.08
C PHE A 20 -1.98 22.66 -47.37
N PHE A 21 -1.95 22.17 -48.62
CA PHE A 21 -1.10 21.04 -48.99
C PHE A 21 0.39 21.37 -48.95
N ILE A 22 0.80 22.60 -49.29
CA ILE A 22 2.19 23.06 -49.16
C ILE A 22 2.62 23.09 -47.69
N ILE A 23 1.80 23.69 -46.81
CA ILE A 23 2.09 23.74 -45.36
C ILE A 23 2.13 22.32 -44.78
N TRP A 24 1.21 21.46 -45.20
CA TRP A 24 1.16 20.06 -44.79
C TRP A 24 2.43 19.31 -45.20
N LEU A 25 2.85 19.44 -46.45
CA LEU A 25 4.06 18.82 -46.98
C LEU A 25 5.30 19.32 -46.23
N TYR A 26 5.43 20.63 -46.05
CA TYR A 26 6.53 21.25 -45.29
C TYR A 26 6.60 20.72 -43.86
N LYS A 27 5.48 20.74 -43.11
CA LYS A 27 5.44 20.22 -41.73
C LYS A 27 5.78 18.73 -41.67
N THR A 28 5.30 17.96 -42.64
CA THR A 28 5.57 16.53 -42.74
C THR A 28 7.05 16.23 -42.94
N ILE A 29 7.70 16.92 -43.88
CA ILE A 29 9.14 16.77 -44.15
C ILE A 29 9.96 17.27 -42.97
N SER A 30 9.60 18.41 -42.37
CA SER A 30 10.30 18.98 -41.22
C SER A 30 10.28 18.04 -40.01
N ILE A 31 9.10 17.54 -39.63
CA ILE A 31 8.98 16.61 -38.49
C ILE A 31 9.69 15.28 -38.78
N TYR A 32 9.54 14.75 -40.00
CA TYR A 32 10.20 13.50 -40.39
C TYR A 32 11.73 13.62 -40.45
N SER A 33 12.26 14.73 -40.97
CA SER A 33 13.71 14.97 -41.02
C SER A 33 14.31 15.14 -39.63
N HIS A 34 13.66 15.92 -38.74
CA HIS A 34 14.03 16.00 -37.32
C HIS A 34 14.11 14.61 -36.68
N PHE A 35 13.17 13.74 -37.03
CA PHE A 35 13.10 12.38 -36.51
C PHE A 35 14.24 11.47 -36.98
N GLN A 36 14.54 11.46 -38.28
CA GLN A 36 15.59 10.63 -38.85
C GLN A 36 16.98 11.11 -38.46
N LEU A 37 17.20 12.43 -38.44
CA LEU A 37 18.53 13.02 -38.23
C LEU A 37 18.90 13.14 -36.74
N ASN A 38 17.97 13.56 -35.87
CA ASN A 38 18.30 13.88 -34.47
C ASN A 38 17.93 12.77 -33.47
N ILE A 39 17.08 11.83 -33.86
CA ILE A 39 16.45 10.85 -32.95
C ILE A 39 16.60 9.40 -33.46
N GLY A 40 17.13 9.19 -34.68
CA GLY A 40 17.17 7.90 -35.38
C GLY A 40 17.84 6.73 -34.64
N ASN A 41 18.68 7.02 -33.64
CA ASN A 41 19.33 6.00 -32.79
C ASN A 41 18.45 5.52 -31.60
N LEU A 42 17.36 6.22 -31.28
CA LEU A 42 16.38 5.77 -30.28
C LEU A 42 15.40 4.80 -30.96
N THR A 43 15.14 3.64 -30.35
CA THR A 43 14.29 2.56 -30.91
C THR A 43 12.90 3.03 -31.34
N THR A 44 12.37 4.05 -30.67
CA THR A 44 11.07 4.68 -30.95
C THR A 44 11.02 5.42 -32.28
N ALA A 45 12.19 5.73 -32.87
CA ALA A 45 12.32 6.47 -34.13
C ALA A 45 12.11 5.62 -35.40
N LYS A 46 12.11 4.30 -35.29
CA LYS A 46 12.01 3.42 -36.46
C LYS A 46 10.56 3.18 -36.92
N GLU A 47 9.57 3.48 -36.07
CA GLU A 47 8.15 3.16 -36.32
C GLU A 47 7.36 4.24 -37.10
N TYR A 48 7.92 5.45 -37.28
CA TYR A 48 7.22 6.55 -37.95
C TYR A 48 7.79 6.82 -39.34
N LYS A 49 7.28 6.07 -40.31
CA LYS A 49 7.51 6.33 -41.74
C LYS A 49 6.90 7.67 -42.15
N LEU A 50 7.47 8.30 -43.19
CA LEU A 50 7.01 9.59 -43.73
C LEU A 50 5.49 9.64 -43.96
N GLN A 51 4.91 8.58 -44.53
CA GLN A 51 3.47 8.45 -44.75
C GLN A 51 2.65 8.57 -43.45
N LYS A 52 3.13 7.95 -42.36
CA LYS A 52 2.46 7.95 -41.05
C LYS A 52 2.49 9.35 -40.44
N VAL A 53 3.64 10.03 -40.51
CA VAL A 53 3.80 11.43 -40.06
C VAL A 53 2.87 12.35 -40.86
N GLY A 54 2.85 12.20 -42.19
CA GLY A 54 1.97 12.96 -43.07
C GLY A 54 0.50 12.78 -42.74
N LYS A 55 0.04 11.54 -42.53
CA LYS A 55 -1.34 11.25 -42.13
C LYS A 55 -1.74 11.97 -40.85
N VAL A 56 -0.88 11.98 -39.82
CA VAL A 56 -1.17 12.64 -38.54
C VAL A 56 -1.28 14.16 -38.71
N ILE A 57 -0.29 14.77 -39.36
CA ILE A 57 -0.25 16.22 -39.56
C ILE A 57 -1.42 16.69 -40.43
N PHE A 58 -1.78 15.91 -41.45
CA PHE A 58 -2.94 16.20 -42.30
C PHE A 58 -4.21 16.33 -41.44
N TYR A 59 -4.46 15.36 -40.56
CA TYR A 59 -5.63 15.39 -39.70
C TYR A 59 -5.57 16.52 -38.69
N GLU A 60 -4.44 16.73 -38.00
CA GLU A 60 -4.30 17.86 -37.06
C GLU A 60 -4.61 19.20 -37.74
N MET A 61 -4.08 19.42 -38.95
CA MET A 61 -4.36 20.61 -39.73
C MET A 61 -5.82 20.68 -40.19
N PHE A 62 -6.36 19.61 -40.77
CA PHE A 62 -7.73 19.58 -41.25
C PHE A 62 -8.75 19.85 -40.13
N TYR A 63 -8.50 19.35 -38.92
CA TYR A 63 -9.39 19.59 -37.77
C TYR A 63 -9.20 20.95 -37.12
N SER A 64 -8.02 21.55 -37.20
CA SER A 64 -7.83 22.94 -36.77
C SER A 64 -8.69 23.95 -37.56
N LEU A 65 -9.17 23.56 -38.75
CA LEU A 65 -10.08 24.37 -39.57
C LEU A 65 -11.53 24.31 -39.10
N LYS A 66 -11.92 23.31 -38.29
CA LYS A 66 -13.28 23.21 -37.75
C LYS A 66 -13.38 24.10 -36.50
N PRO A 67 -14.45 24.91 -36.36
CA PRO A 67 -14.63 25.74 -35.18
C PRO A 67 -14.63 24.86 -33.92
N SER A 68 -13.73 25.18 -32.98
CA SER A 68 -13.69 24.48 -31.70
C SER A 68 -14.96 24.80 -30.93
N LYS A 69 -15.72 23.78 -30.51
CA LYS A 69 -16.73 23.96 -29.46
C LYS A 69 -16.00 24.56 -28.26
N ASN A 70 -16.59 25.59 -27.65
CA ASN A 70 -16.04 26.22 -26.44
C ASN A 70 -16.24 25.25 -25.26
N ILE A 71 -15.38 24.23 -25.17
CA ILE A 71 -15.51 23.13 -24.20
C ILE A 71 -14.83 23.56 -22.92
N LYS A 72 -15.60 23.69 -21.84
CA LYS A 72 -15.03 23.78 -20.49
C LYS A 72 -14.38 22.43 -20.16
N THR A 73 -13.06 22.39 -20.21
CA THR A 73 -12.26 21.20 -19.88
C THR A 73 -12.02 21.07 -18.38
N ASP A 74 -11.91 19.83 -17.91
CA ASP A 74 -11.54 19.41 -16.57
C ASP A 74 -10.18 20.00 -16.17
N VAL A 75 -9.23 20.03 -17.11
CA VAL A 75 -7.90 20.62 -16.92
C VAL A 75 -7.61 21.70 -17.97
N GLN A 76 -7.07 22.83 -17.53
CA GLN A 76 -6.64 23.94 -18.39
C GLN A 76 -5.22 24.36 -18.00
N ILE A 77 -4.31 24.44 -18.96
CA ILE A 77 -2.94 24.93 -18.77
C ILE A 77 -2.80 26.28 -19.44
N PHE A 78 -2.44 27.30 -18.67
CA PHE A 78 -2.05 28.63 -19.16
C PHE A 78 -0.54 28.79 -19.04
N ILE A 79 0.14 28.91 -20.18
CA ILE A 79 1.59 28.98 -20.31
C ILE A 79 1.97 30.02 -21.36
N ASN A 80 3.05 30.77 -21.10
CA ASN A 80 3.52 31.79 -22.04
C ASN A 80 3.92 31.17 -23.39
N LYS A 81 3.62 31.86 -24.50
CA LYS A 81 3.94 31.39 -25.85
C LYS A 81 5.45 31.19 -26.06
N SER A 82 6.28 32.08 -25.51
CA SER A 82 7.75 31.92 -25.53
C SER A 82 8.22 30.66 -24.78
N ASP A 83 7.55 30.29 -23.70
CA ASP A 83 7.86 29.06 -22.96
C ASP A 83 7.42 27.80 -23.72
N ILE A 84 6.30 27.85 -24.45
CA ILE A 84 5.90 26.78 -25.39
C ILE A 84 6.95 26.63 -26.49
N ASN A 85 7.37 27.72 -27.12
CA ASN A 85 8.40 27.69 -28.17
C ASN A 85 9.67 27.02 -27.63
N SER A 86 10.12 27.44 -26.44
CA SER A 86 11.29 26.86 -25.77
C SER A 86 11.13 25.38 -25.41
N LEU A 87 9.90 24.88 -25.17
CA LEU A 87 9.66 23.45 -24.98
C LEU A 87 9.71 22.64 -26.28
N ASN A 88 9.58 23.30 -27.44
CA ASN A 88 9.53 22.67 -28.76
C ASN A 88 10.82 22.85 -29.57
N GLU A 89 11.78 23.65 -29.11
CA GLU A 89 13.02 24.02 -29.83
C GLU A 89 13.89 22.81 -30.20
N ASP A 90 14.04 21.84 -29.30
CA ASP A 90 14.95 20.69 -29.46
C ASP A 90 14.36 19.45 -28.76
N LEU A 91 13.36 18.83 -29.36
CA LEU A 91 12.66 17.69 -28.77
C LEU A 91 13.47 16.39 -28.93
N PRO A 92 13.53 15.51 -27.91
CA PRO A 92 12.74 15.56 -26.67
C PRO A 92 13.36 16.38 -25.52
N TYR A 93 14.64 16.73 -25.60
CA TYR A 93 15.42 17.27 -24.47
C TYR A 93 14.87 18.60 -23.92
N SER A 94 14.57 19.55 -24.81
CA SER A 94 13.93 20.83 -24.47
C SER A 94 12.57 20.64 -23.78
N GLY A 95 11.78 19.67 -24.26
CA GLY A 95 10.47 19.30 -23.74
C GLY A 95 10.48 18.84 -22.28
N PHE A 96 11.61 18.35 -21.77
CA PHE A 96 11.73 17.87 -20.39
C PHE A 96 12.15 18.97 -19.39
N LYS A 97 12.30 20.22 -19.83
CA LYS A 97 12.61 21.36 -18.97
C LYS A 97 11.33 22.00 -18.42
N TYR A 98 11.26 22.20 -17.09
CA TYR A 98 10.07 22.79 -16.46
C TYR A 98 9.90 24.28 -16.77
N LYS A 99 8.72 24.67 -17.22
CA LYS A 99 8.30 26.06 -17.43
C LYS A 99 7.19 26.47 -16.47
N LYS A 100 7.08 27.76 -16.13
CA LYS A 100 6.03 28.26 -15.23
C LYS A 100 4.69 28.25 -15.97
N ALA A 101 3.62 27.86 -15.27
CA ALA A 101 2.27 27.87 -15.79
C ALA A 101 1.25 28.08 -14.67
N LEU A 102 0.07 28.56 -15.04
CA LEU A 102 -1.13 28.45 -14.20
C LEU A 102 -1.92 27.24 -14.70
N VAL A 103 -2.24 26.31 -13.81
CA VAL A 103 -3.05 25.13 -14.16
C VAL A 103 -4.35 25.22 -13.39
N VAL A 104 -5.48 25.14 -14.09
CA VAL A 104 -6.82 25.07 -13.50
C VAL A 104 -7.30 23.63 -13.61
N ILE A 105 -7.73 23.05 -12.49
CA ILE A 105 -8.23 21.67 -12.41
C ILE A 105 -9.57 21.71 -11.70
N ASP A 106 -10.62 21.21 -12.35
CA ASP A 106 -12.00 21.21 -11.85
C ASP A 106 -12.43 22.59 -11.32
N GLY A 107 -12.02 23.66 -12.02
CA GLY A 107 -12.31 25.06 -11.67
C GLY A 107 -11.38 25.70 -10.63
N VAL A 108 -10.45 24.96 -10.02
CA VAL A 108 -9.52 25.48 -9.01
C VAL A 108 -8.16 25.78 -9.64
N SER A 109 -7.62 26.98 -9.38
CA SER A 109 -6.33 27.42 -9.94
C SER A 109 -5.11 27.06 -9.08
N TYR A 110 -4.03 26.63 -9.73
CA TYR A 110 -2.78 26.19 -9.13
C TYR A 110 -1.57 26.81 -9.84
N LYS A 111 -0.77 27.61 -9.11
CA LYS A 111 0.55 28.02 -9.58
C LYS A 111 1.44 26.78 -9.71
N SER A 112 1.91 26.52 -10.92
CA SER A 112 2.53 25.25 -11.28
C SER A 112 3.76 25.44 -12.17
N LYS A 113 4.51 24.35 -12.32
CA LYS A 113 5.44 24.18 -13.42
C LYS A 113 5.00 23.01 -14.28
N VAL A 114 5.14 23.13 -15.59
CA VAL A 114 4.77 22.08 -16.56
C VAL A 114 5.94 21.75 -17.48
N ARG A 115 5.96 20.54 -18.01
CA ARG A 115 6.90 20.06 -19.03
C ARG A 115 6.26 18.90 -19.80
N TYR A 116 6.81 18.51 -20.94
CA TYR A 116 6.45 17.25 -21.59
C TYR A 116 7.00 16.05 -20.81
N ARG A 117 6.45 14.85 -21.08
CA ARG A 117 6.89 13.61 -20.45
C ARG A 117 6.74 12.37 -21.33
N GLY A 118 7.65 11.41 -21.14
CA GLY A 118 7.56 10.06 -21.66
C GLY A 118 8.56 9.80 -22.78
N ASP A 119 8.95 8.53 -22.89
CA ASP A 119 10.07 8.10 -23.73
C ASP A 119 9.65 7.98 -25.20
N ASN A 120 8.46 7.45 -25.46
CA ASN A 120 7.95 7.28 -26.82
C ASN A 120 7.54 8.62 -27.48
N ALA A 121 7.87 8.76 -28.76
CA ALA A 121 7.73 10.01 -29.52
C ALA A 121 6.29 10.57 -29.57
N TYR A 122 5.26 9.72 -29.60
CA TYR A 122 3.85 10.17 -29.61
C TYR A 122 3.45 11.01 -28.41
N HIS A 123 4.25 11.02 -27.34
CA HIS A 123 4.02 11.86 -26.17
C HIS A 123 4.42 13.32 -26.39
N TRP A 124 5.32 13.62 -27.32
CA TRP A 124 5.92 14.94 -27.41
C TRP A 124 6.13 15.45 -28.83
N ILE A 125 6.02 14.63 -29.88
CA ILE A 125 6.30 15.07 -31.26
C ILE A 125 5.09 15.76 -31.92
N PHE A 126 3.88 15.21 -31.77
CA PHE A 126 2.65 15.73 -32.36
C PHE A 126 1.98 16.79 -31.48
N ASP A 127 1.06 17.58 -32.02
CA ASP A 127 0.43 18.69 -31.30
C ASP A 127 -0.24 18.23 -29.98
N ASN A 128 -0.76 17.00 -29.99
CA ASN A 128 -1.30 16.36 -28.82
C ASN A 128 -0.20 15.84 -27.86
N LYS A 129 0.26 16.67 -26.91
CA LYS A 129 1.37 16.34 -25.97
C LYS A 129 0.91 15.68 -24.66
N SER A 130 1.73 14.79 -24.09
CA SER A 130 1.65 14.37 -22.68
C SER A 130 2.41 15.35 -21.79
N TRP A 131 1.81 15.73 -20.67
CA TRP A 131 2.37 16.73 -19.75
C TRP A 131 2.69 16.14 -18.38
N ARG A 132 3.71 16.68 -17.72
CA ARG A 132 3.92 16.53 -16.27
C ARG A 132 3.69 17.87 -15.61
N VAL A 133 2.78 17.90 -14.65
CA VAL A 133 2.46 19.08 -13.84
C VAL A 133 3.10 18.93 -12.47
N LYS A 134 3.68 20.03 -11.97
CA LYS A 134 4.25 20.14 -10.63
C LYS A 134 3.70 21.38 -9.95
N THR A 135 2.77 21.21 -9.03
CA THR A 135 2.17 22.31 -8.28
C THR A 135 3.18 22.93 -7.29
N SER A 136 2.89 24.14 -6.83
CA SER A 136 3.65 24.78 -5.75
C SER A 136 3.44 24.05 -4.42
N LYS A 137 4.44 24.06 -3.53
CA LYS A 137 4.29 23.51 -2.16
C LYS A 137 3.21 24.21 -1.32
N LYS A 138 2.81 25.43 -1.70
CA LYS A 138 1.84 26.24 -0.94
C LYS A 138 0.39 25.80 -1.17
N LYS A 139 0.11 25.14 -2.29
CA LYS A 139 -1.22 24.68 -2.71
C LYS A 139 -1.07 23.44 -3.61
N LEU A 140 -1.41 22.28 -3.05
CA LEU A 140 -1.36 20.99 -3.72
C LEU A 140 -2.71 20.69 -4.37
N TYR A 141 -2.72 19.85 -5.42
CA TYR A 141 -3.95 19.33 -6.00
C TYR A 141 -4.26 18.00 -5.32
N ASP A 142 -5.32 17.95 -4.51
CA ASP A 142 -5.74 16.73 -3.80
C ASP A 142 -4.59 16.01 -3.07
N LYS A 143 -3.80 16.75 -2.28
CA LYS A 143 -2.56 16.28 -1.60
C LYS A 143 -1.45 15.78 -2.53
N VAL A 144 -1.65 15.82 -3.84
CA VAL A 144 -0.67 15.47 -4.87
C VAL A 144 0.09 16.72 -5.34
N ARG A 145 1.42 16.63 -5.33
CA ARG A 145 2.29 17.69 -5.86
C ARG A 145 2.63 17.52 -7.34
N LYS A 146 2.84 16.28 -7.77
CA LYS A 146 3.28 15.95 -9.12
C LYS A 146 2.34 14.91 -9.71
N PHE A 147 1.84 15.17 -10.90
CA PHE A 147 1.01 14.25 -11.65
C PHE A 147 1.28 14.39 -13.15
N ASN A 148 0.98 13.35 -13.91
CA ASN A 148 1.06 13.35 -15.36
C ASN A 148 -0.32 13.50 -15.97
N LEU A 149 -0.38 14.08 -17.16
CA LEU A 149 -1.51 14.05 -18.08
C LEU A 149 -1.00 13.28 -19.31
N ILE A 150 -1.33 12.01 -19.40
CA ILE A 150 -0.75 11.07 -20.36
C ILE A 150 -1.72 10.87 -21.51
N ASN A 151 -1.22 10.93 -22.74
CA ASN A 151 -1.94 10.45 -23.91
C ASN A 151 -2.34 8.97 -23.76
N PRO A 152 -3.64 8.62 -23.81
CA PRO A 152 -4.06 7.23 -23.83
C PRO A 152 -3.42 6.47 -25.00
N LYS A 153 -2.93 5.27 -24.70
CA LYS A 153 -2.19 4.42 -25.63
C LYS A 153 -3.11 3.76 -26.66
N PHE A 154 -4.27 3.28 -26.24
CA PHE A 154 -5.17 2.49 -27.09
C PHE A 154 -6.51 3.20 -27.33
N ASP A 155 -7.22 2.76 -28.36
CA ASP A 155 -8.52 3.32 -28.78
C ASP A 155 -9.62 3.16 -27.70
N GLY A 156 -9.46 2.21 -26.78
CA GLY A 156 -10.36 2.03 -25.62
C GLY A 156 -10.12 3.01 -24.47
N LEU A 157 -9.05 3.84 -24.54
CA LEU A 157 -8.64 4.92 -23.64
C LEU A 157 -8.34 4.54 -22.17
N MET A 158 -8.85 3.42 -21.67
CA MET A 158 -8.93 3.12 -20.24
C MET A 158 -7.97 2.03 -19.76
N GLN A 159 -7.21 1.33 -20.63
CA GLN A 159 -6.42 0.15 -20.26
C GLN A 159 -5.51 0.36 -19.03
N ASN A 160 -4.71 1.44 -19.03
CA ASN A 160 -3.88 1.80 -17.87
C ASN A 160 -4.72 2.16 -16.63
N LEU A 161 -5.81 2.91 -16.82
CA LEU A 161 -6.71 3.29 -15.72
C LEU A 161 -7.32 2.07 -15.04
N LEU A 162 -7.80 1.11 -15.84
CA LEU A 162 -8.43 -0.12 -15.35
C LEU A 162 -7.41 -1.04 -14.68
N SER A 163 -6.15 -1.00 -15.11
CA SER A 163 -5.06 -1.69 -14.41
C SER A 163 -4.82 -1.11 -13.01
N TYR A 164 -4.84 0.22 -12.86
CA TYR A 164 -4.76 0.86 -11.54
C TYR A 164 -5.99 0.57 -10.69
N GLU A 165 -7.20 0.57 -11.26
CA GLU A 165 -8.42 0.22 -10.51
C GLU A 165 -8.43 -1.24 -10.07
N LEU A 166 -7.97 -2.17 -10.91
CA LEU A 166 -7.83 -3.58 -10.53
C LEU A 166 -6.83 -3.73 -9.37
N ALA A 167 -5.66 -3.10 -9.49
CA ALA A 167 -4.62 -3.11 -8.47
C ALA A 167 -5.14 -2.60 -7.11
N LYS A 168 -5.81 -1.43 -7.10
CA LYS A 168 -6.43 -0.87 -5.89
C LYS A 168 -7.50 -1.81 -5.31
N THR A 169 -8.31 -2.44 -6.16
CA THR A 169 -9.36 -3.38 -5.74
C THR A 169 -8.78 -4.64 -5.09
N MET A 170 -7.59 -5.06 -5.54
CA MET A 170 -6.82 -6.16 -4.94
C MET A 170 -5.98 -5.73 -3.73
N GLY A 171 -5.95 -4.44 -3.38
CA GLY A 171 -5.13 -3.90 -2.29
C GLY A 171 -3.63 -3.89 -2.60
N ILE A 172 -3.26 -3.69 -3.86
CA ILE A 172 -1.89 -3.41 -4.31
C ILE A 172 -1.72 -1.89 -4.43
N LEU A 173 -0.54 -1.37 -4.05
CA LEU A 173 -0.21 0.04 -4.21
C LEU A 173 -0.25 0.44 -5.70
N ALA A 174 -1.06 1.44 -6.04
CA ALA A 174 -1.21 1.97 -7.39
C ALA A 174 -1.60 3.46 -7.32
N PRO A 175 -1.15 4.30 -8.27
CA PRO A 175 -1.40 5.73 -8.25
C PRO A 175 -2.90 6.05 -8.40
N GLU A 176 -3.34 7.15 -7.80
CA GLU A 176 -4.65 7.70 -8.17
C GLU A 176 -4.64 8.18 -9.63
N ALA A 177 -5.70 7.80 -10.36
CA ALA A 177 -5.81 8.07 -11.77
C ALA A 177 -7.25 8.29 -12.23
N ARG A 178 -7.44 9.14 -13.24
CA ARG A 178 -8.73 9.33 -13.92
C ARG A 178 -8.53 9.88 -15.33
N LEU A 179 -9.49 9.61 -16.22
CA LEU A 179 -9.55 10.31 -17.50
C LEU A 179 -10.09 11.74 -17.32
N VAL A 180 -9.49 12.68 -18.05
CA VAL A 180 -9.82 14.12 -18.07
C VAL A 180 -9.71 14.63 -19.50
N ASP A 181 -10.41 15.71 -19.85
CA ASP A 181 -10.11 16.52 -21.03
C ASP A 181 -9.13 17.66 -20.67
N LEU A 182 -8.25 17.99 -21.61
CA LEU A 182 -7.23 19.03 -21.45
C LEU A 182 -7.45 20.15 -22.47
N SER A 183 -7.28 21.40 -22.04
CA SER A 183 -6.96 22.53 -22.92
C SER A 183 -5.64 23.20 -22.53
N VAL A 184 -4.96 23.78 -23.52
CA VAL A 184 -3.73 24.55 -23.33
C VAL A 184 -3.92 25.89 -24.02
N ASN A 185 -3.84 26.99 -23.27
CA ASN A 185 -4.10 28.35 -23.73
C ASN A 185 -5.45 28.50 -24.47
N GLY A 186 -6.49 27.82 -23.98
CA GLY A 186 -7.84 27.83 -24.56
C GLY A 186 -8.06 26.85 -25.71
N GLU A 187 -7.01 26.21 -26.23
CA GLU A 187 -7.13 25.22 -27.30
C GLU A 187 -7.33 23.81 -26.73
N TYR A 188 -8.32 23.07 -27.22
CA TYR A 188 -8.58 21.69 -26.80
C TYR A 188 -7.45 20.74 -27.25
N LYS A 189 -6.85 20.03 -26.30
CA LYS A 189 -5.72 19.09 -26.50
C LYS A 189 -6.09 17.65 -26.14
N GLY A 190 -7.35 17.26 -26.31
CA GLY A 190 -7.77 15.85 -26.21
C GLY A 190 -7.96 15.32 -24.78
N ILE A 191 -8.42 14.07 -24.72
CA ILE A 191 -8.55 13.29 -23.49
C ILE A 191 -7.17 12.83 -23.03
N LYS A 192 -6.93 12.90 -21.72
CA LYS A 192 -5.70 12.51 -21.02
C LYS A 192 -6.04 11.58 -19.88
N LEU A 193 -5.10 10.71 -19.56
CA LEU A 193 -5.04 10.01 -18.29
C LEU A 193 -4.26 10.86 -17.28
N LEU A 194 -4.96 11.43 -16.31
CA LEU A 194 -4.35 12.06 -15.14
C LEU A 194 -3.85 10.95 -14.20
N VAL A 195 -2.55 10.95 -13.85
CA VAL A 195 -1.95 9.93 -12.96
C VAL A 195 -1.04 10.60 -11.94
N GLU A 196 -1.25 10.31 -10.65
CA GLU A 196 -0.34 10.69 -9.55
C GLU A 196 1.11 10.21 -9.82
N GLN A 197 2.10 10.92 -9.28
CA GLN A 197 3.49 10.44 -9.28
C GLN A 197 3.83 9.66 -8.01
N ILE A 198 4.49 8.52 -8.19
CA ILE A 198 4.99 7.70 -7.10
C ILE A 198 6.21 8.39 -6.45
N ASP A 199 5.95 9.10 -5.36
CA ASP A 199 6.95 9.73 -4.50
C ASP A 199 6.53 9.65 -3.02
N GLU A 200 7.19 10.37 -2.13
CA GLU A 200 6.83 10.39 -0.71
C GLU A 200 5.37 10.80 -0.44
N ASN A 201 4.78 11.70 -1.25
CA ASN A 201 3.36 12.07 -1.06
C ASN A 201 2.46 10.88 -1.37
N PHE A 202 2.80 10.08 -2.39
CA PHE A 202 2.08 8.86 -2.71
C PHE A 202 2.06 7.90 -1.51
N LEU A 203 3.19 7.72 -0.82
CA LEU A 203 3.25 6.88 0.39
C LEU A 203 2.34 7.43 1.49
N ARG A 204 2.46 8.73 1.81
CA ARG A 204 1.64 9.39 2.84
C ARG A 204 0.14 9.32 2.52
N ASN A 205 -0.25 9.54 1.27
CA ASN A 205 -1.63 9.44 0.81
C ASN A 205 -2.17 8.01 0.94
N ASN A 206 -1.31 7.00 0.84
CA ASN A 206 -1.63 5.58 1.02
C ASN A 206 -1.42 5.08 2.44
N ARG A 207 -1.29 5.98 3.44
CA ARG A 207 -1.02 5.64 4.85
C ARG A 207 0.18 4.69 4.99
N ARG A 208 1.27 5.01 4.28
CA ARG A 208 2.56 4.35 4.37
C ARG A 208 3.61 5.36 4.84
N MET A 209 4.51 4.88 5.68
CA MET A 209 5.65 5.66 6.11
C MET A 209 6.54 6.04 4.92
N PRO A 210 7.10 7.26 4.91
CA PRO A 210 8.17 7.66 4.02
C PRO A 210 9.41 6.76 4.10
N ASN A 211 9.45 5.69 3.31
CA ASN A 211 10.63 4.83 3.15
C ASN A 211 11.10 4.79 1.68
N ASP A 212 11.85 3.74 1.35
CA ASP A 212 12.57 3.60 0.11
C ASP A 212 11.64 3.19 -1.04
N ILE A 213 11.63 3.98 -2.12
CA ILE A 213 10.99 3.59 -3.40
C ILE A 213 12.10 3.40 -4.42
N TYR A 214 12.18 2.20 -4.98
CA TYR A 214 13.10 1.84 -6.06
C TYR A 214 12.35 1.72 -7.38
N LYS A 215 12.83 2.38 -8.43
CA LYS A 215 12.29 2.32 -9.79
C LYS A 215 13.31 1.63 -10.71
N GLY A 216 12.95 0.46 -11.22
CA GLY A 216 13.74 -0.31 -12.18
C GLY A 216 13.24 -0.06 -13.60
N ASP A 217 14.08 0.56 -14.42
CA ASP A 217 13.75 0.94 -15.80
C ASP A 217 15.03 1.09 -16.63
N ASN A 218 15.28 0.17 -17.56
CA ASN A 218 16.48 0.10 -18.39
C ASN A 218 16.12 -0.03 -19.88
N ILE A 219 15.21 0.83 -20.34
CA ILE A 219 14.80 0.94 -21.75
C ILE A 219 14.70 2.41 -22.17
N GLY A 220 14.68 2.66 -23.48
CA GLY A 220 14.39 3.97 -24.05
C GLY A 220 15.44 5.01 -23.64
N THR A 221 14.99 6.07 -22.98
CA THR A 221 15.90 7.15 -22.51
C THR A 221 16.62 6.81 -21.21
N SER A 222 16.25 5.71 -20.56
CA SER A 222 16.78 5.27 -19.26
C SER A 222 17.84 4.17 -19.39
N ILE A 223 18.40 3.94 -20.59
CA ILE A 223 19.37 2.86 -20.83
C ILE A 223 20.72 3.19 -20.15
N TYR A 224 21.17 2.30 -19.27
CA TYR A 224 22.51 2.32 -18.69
C TYR A 224 23.46 1.50 -19.58
N ARG A 225 24.47 2.17 -20.17
CA ARG A 225 25.45 1.50 -21.06
C ARG A 225 26.54 0.81 -20.24
N GLY A 226 27.00 -0.35 -20.69
CA GLY A 226 28.10 -1.10 -20.06
C GLY A 226 27.70 -1.95 -18.85
N VAL A 227 26.40 -2.08 -18.57
CA VAL A 227 25.85 -2.95 -17.51
C VAL A 227 24.83 -3.92 -18.11
N ASP A 228 24.49 -4.97 -17.35
CA ASP A 228 23.46 -5.93 -17.76
C ASP A 228 22.10 -5.23 -17.98
N ASN A 229 21.40 -5.62 -19.05
CA ASN A 229 20.08 -5.10 -19.35
C ASN A 229 18.99 -5.63 -18.41
N ASN A 230 19.22 -6.76 -17.73
CA ASN A 230 18.29 -7.33 -16.78
C ASN A 230 18.34 -6.60 -15.42
N LEU A 231 17.20 -6.02 -15.01
CA LEU A 231 17.02 -5.34 -13.74
C LEU A 231 17.35 -6.23 -12.53
N PHE A 232 17.17 -7.54 -12.65
CA PHE A 232 17.34 -8.47 -11.53
C PHE A 232 18.77 -9.00 -11.40
N ASN A 233 19.68 -8.61 -12.30
CA ASN A 233 21.10 -9.02 -12.24
C ASN A 233 21.97 -8.02 -11.44
N GLY A 234 21.42 -6.86 -11.03
CA GLY A 234 22.10 -5.95 -10.13
C GLY A 234 21.37 -4.65 -9.81
N ILE A 235 21.83 -3.93 -8.79
CA ILE A 235 21.17 -2.71 -8.25
C ILE A 235 21.44 -1.43 -9.06
N TYR A 236 22.34 -1.48 -10.04
CA TYR A 236 22.83 -0.31 -10.78
C TYR A 236 21.77 0.32 -11.69
N THR A 237 20.83 -0.49 -12.19
CA THR A 237 19.73 -0.08 -13.08
C THR A 237 18.47 0.35 -12.33
N TRP A 238 18.55 0.46 -11.00
CA TRP A 238 17.46 0.91 -10.14
C TRP A 238 17.73 2.31 -9.59
N GLU A 239 16.77 3.21 -9.77
CA GLU A 239 16.78 4.55 -9.20
C GLU A 239 16.06 4.59 -7.86
N LYS A 240 16.53 5.40 -6.92
CA LYS A 240 15.88 5.60 -5.61
C LYS A 240 15.07 6.90 -5.62
N ASN A 241 13.75 6.78 -5.74
CA ASN A 241 12.81 7.92 -5.90
C ASN A 241 12.32 8.51 -4.58
N SER A 242 12.35 7.71 -3.51
CA SER A 242 12.08 8.09 -2.12
C SER A 242 13.07 7.35 -1.23
N TYR A 243 13.39 7.90 -0.06
CA TYR A 243 14.29 7.25 0.88
C TYR A 243 13.84 7.48 2.33
N ASN A 244 14.07 6.49 3.19
CA ASN A 244 14.01 6.68 4.65
C ASN A 244 15.15 7.63 5.05
N ASN A 245 14.79 8.79 5.62
CA ASN A 245 15.73 9.85 6.00
C ASN A 245 16.59 9.51 7.22
N HIS A 246 16.30 8.41 7.92
CA HIS A 246 17.14 7.89 9.00
C HIS A 246 18.33 7.06 8.48
N TYR A 247 18.42 6.84 7.17
CA TYR A 247 19.56 6.20 6.52
C TYR A 247 20.20 7.13 5.50
N ASN A 248 21.45 6.84 5.13
CA ASN A 248 22.10 7.53 4.03
C ASN A 248 21.25 7.39 2.76
N LYS A 249 21.05 8.48 2.02
CA LYS A 249 20.27 8.51 0.77
C LYS A 249 20.73 7.45 -0.24
N ASN A 250 22.02 7.11 -0.26
CA ASN A 250 22.59 6.13 -1.18
C ASN A 250 22.48 4.67 -0.68
N ASN A 251 21.96 4.44 0.54
CA ASN A 251 21.76 3.09 1.06
C ASN A 251 20.75 2.35 0.17
N LYS A 252 21.19 1.24 -0.44
CA LYS A 252 20.35 0.32 -1.22
C LYS A 252 20.35 -1.10 -0.63
N ALA A 253 20.77 -1.28 0.63
CA ALA A 253 20.83 -2.58 1.28
C ALA A 253 19.51 -3.37 1.18
N PRO A 254 18.31 -2.75 1.31
CA PRO A 254 17.06 -3.49 1.13
C PRO A 254 16.85 -4.05 -0.27
N LEU A 255 17.19 -3.26 -1.30
CA LEU A 255 17.14 -3.73 -2.67
C LEU A 255 18.22 -4.79 -2.94
N GLN A 256 19.41 -4.63 -2.35
CA GLN A 256 20.48 -5.60 -2.43
C GLN A 256 20.04 -6.94 -1.83
N ASP A 257 19.43 -6.94 -0.65
CA ASP A 257 18.88 -8.15 -0.02
C ASP A 257 17.83 -8.82 -0.90
N LEU A 258 16.92 -8.05 -1.51
CA LEU A 258 15.90 -8.59 -2.43
C LEU A 258 16.50 -9.25 -3.68
N LEU A 259 17.52 -8.63 -4.28
CA LEU A 259 18.10 -9.10 -5.55
C LEU A 259 19.19 -10.18 -5.37
N TYR A 260 20.01 -10.08 -4.32
CA TYR A 260 21.19 -10.94 -4.12
C TYR A 260 20.98 -12.05 -3.10
N LYS A 261 19.78 -12.19 -2.51
CA LYS A 261 19.38 -13.48 -1.95
C LYS A 261 19.39 -14.50 -3.09
N ASN A 262 20.49 -15.27 -3.18
CA ASN A 262 20.74 -16.32 -4.18
C ASN A 262 19.67 -17.44 -4.20
N LYS A 263 18.64 -17.33 -3.35
CA LYS A 263 17.65 -18.33 -3.02
C LYS A 263 16.33 -17.64 -2.73
N ILE A 264 15.42 -17.63 -3.69
CA ILE A 264 14.06 -17.08 -3.56
C ILE A 264 13.31 -17.63 -2.32
N HIS A 265 13.67 -18.82 -1.85
CA HIS A 265 13.10 -19.44 -0.66
C HIS A 265 13.47 -18.75 0.66
N GLU A 266 14.46 -17.86 0.67
CA GLU A 266 14.83 -17.04 1.83
C GLU A 266 14.08 -15.70 1.89
N ILE A 267 13.24 -15.40 0.89
CA ILE A 267 12.34 -14.25 0.94
C ILE A 267 11.32 -14.46 2.07
N ASP A 268 11.07 -13.39 2.83
CA ASP A 268 10.12 -13.41 3.92
C ASP A 268 8.68 -13.62 3.40
N ASN A 269 7.83 -14.20 4.24
CA ASN A 269 6.45 -14.55 3.85
C ASN A 269 5.63 -13.33 3.41
N LYS A 270 5.90 -12.14 3.98
CA LYS A 270 5.12 -10.93 3.67
C LYS A 270 5.49 -10.40 2.28
N THR A 271 6.78 -10.27 1.99
CA THR A 271 7.26 -9.90 0.65
C THR A 271 6.78 -10.90 -0.39
N LEU A 272 6.91 -12.21 -0.12
CA LEU A 272 6.48 -13.25 -1.05
C LEU A 272 4.96 -13.21 -1.31
N TYR A 273 4.15 -12.93 -0.29
CA TYR A 273 2.70 -12.74 -0.42
C TYR A 273 2.35 -11.51 -1.28
N GLU A 274 3.02 -10.38 -1.10
CA GLU A 274 2.78 -9.17 -1.90
C GLU A 274 3.25 -9.34 -3.36
N LEU A 275 4.34 -10.08 -3.60
CA LEU A 275 4.75 -10.51 -4.94
C LEU A 275 3.73 -11.46 -5.59
N ALA A 276 3.19 -12.40 -4.82
CA ALA A 276 2.13 -13.30 -5.30
C ALA A 276 0.89 -12.49 -5.71
N LYS A 277 0.50 -11.50 -4.89
CA LYS A 277 -0.60 -10.58 -5.17
C LYS A 277 -0.38 -9.82 -6.47
N PHE A 278 0.81 -9.24 -6.66
CA PHE A 278 1.19 -8.56 -7.89
C PHE A 278 1.13 -9.49 -9.12
N SER A 279 1.63 -10.72 -8.99
CA SER A 279 1.61 -11.66 -10.10
C SER A 279 0.19 -12.21 -10.41
N VAL A 280 -0.73 -12.27 -9.44
CA VAL A 280 -2.16 -12.57 -9.72
C VAL A 280 -2.79 -11.40 -10.47
N PHE A 281 -2.48 -10.17 -10.08
CA PHE A 281 -2.90 -8.97 -10.79
C PHE A 281 -2.47 -9.02 -12.26
N LEU A 282 -1.21 -9.39 -12.56
CA LEU A 282 -0.75 -9.53 -13.93
C LEU A 282 -1.58 -10.57 -14.72
N SER A 283 -1.88 -11.73 -14.12
CA SER A 283 -2.70 -12.76 -14.76
C SER A 283 -4.13 -12.30 -15.05
N ILE A 284 -4.80 -11.64 -14.09
CA ILE A 284 -6.16 -11.11 -14.30
C ILE A 284 -6.16 -9.99 -15.34
N ALA A 285 -5.18 -9.08 -15.26
CA ALA A 285 -4.99 -8.00 -16.22
C ALA A 285 -4.50 -8.49 -17.59
N ASN A 286 -4.09 -9.76 -17.72
CA ASN A 286 -3.40 -10.34 -18.86
C ASN A 286 -2.20 -9.50 -19.34
N SER A 287 -1.36 -9.04 -18.40
CA SER A 287 -0.29 -8.08 -18.69
C SER A 287 1.11 -8.68 -18.55
N TYR A 288 1.96 -8.41 -19.54
CA TYR A 288 3.40 -8.71 -19.51
C TYR A 288 4.27 -7.46 -19.35
N HIS A 289 3.66 -6.30 -19.04
CA HIS A 289 4.33 -5.00 -19.10
C HIS A 289 5.30 -4.71 -17.96
N SER A 290 5.50 -5.62 -17.01
CA SER A 290 6.56 -5.55 -15.99
C SER A 290 7.52 -6.73 -16.21
N ASP A 291 8.59 -6.50 -16.96
CA ASP A 291 9.46 -7.56 -17.49
C ASP A 291 10.87 -7.52 -16.87
N ASN A 292 11.86 -8.13 -17.53
CA ASN A 292 13.25 -8.11 -17.06
C ASN A 292 13.93 -6.74 -17.21
N ARG A 293 13.32 -5.77 -17.90
CA ARG A 293 13.98 -4.52 -18.29
C ARG A 293 13.28 -3.28 -17.76
N HIS A 294 11.96 -3.29 -17.58
CA HIS A 294 11.24 -2.06 -17.21
C HIS A 294 9.94 -2.27 -16.41
N ASN A 295 9.38 -1.13 -15.96
CA ASN A 295 8.11 -0.99 -15.23
C ASN A 295 8.06 -1.79 -13.91
N TRP A 296 9.19 -1.85 -13.21
CA TRP A 296 9.21 -2.26 -11.81
C TRP A 296 9.32 -1.04 -10.92
N ILE A 297 8.38 -0.91 -10.00
CA ILE A 297 8.53 -0.04 -8.84
C ILE A 297 8.30 -0.88 -7.60
N VAL A 298 9.23 -0.84 -6.66
CA VAL A 298 9.12 -1.53 -5.39
C VAL A 298 9.34 -0.56 -4.24
N TYR A 299 8.52 -0.70 -3.20
CA TYR A 299 8.60 0.06 -1.96
C TYR A 299 9.08 -0.87 -0.85
N TYR A 300 10.17 -0.50 -0.18
CA TYR A 300 10.60 -1.21 1.02
C TYR A 300 10.16 -0.42 2.25
N ASP A 301 9.43 -1.09 3.15
CA ASP A 301 8.96 -0.52 4.39
C ASP A 301 9.77 -1.08 5.57
N ASN A 302 10.61 -0.26 6.21
CA ASN A 302 11.48 -0.67 7.31
C ASN A 302 10.72 -1.16 8.55
N TYR A 303 9.46 -0.76 8.73
CA TYR A 303 8.65 -1.15 9.89
C TYR A 303 7.86 -2.44 9.63
N HIS A 304 7.50 -2.70 8.38
CA HIS A 304 7.02 -4.03 7.98
C HIS A 304 8.16 -5.01 7.72
N GLU A 305 9.37 -4.52 7.45
CA GLU A 305 10.54 -5.26 6.98
C GLU A 305 10.23 -6.07 5.70
N ALA A 306 9.47 -5.47 4.78
CA ALA A 306 8.96 -6.17 3.59
C ALA A 306 8.94 -5.26 2.36
N VAL A 307 9.03 -5.91 1.19
CA VAL A 307 8.94 -5.26 -0.12
C VAL A 307 7.52 -5.35 -0.67
N TYR A 308 7.01 -4.24 -1.19
CA TYR A 308 5.71 -4.09 -1.82
C TYR A 308 5.86 -3.63 -3.26
N PRO A 309 5.37 -4.40 -4.25
CA PRO A 309 5.27 -3.91 -5.62
C PRO A 309 4.29 -2.74 -5.72
N ILE A 310 4.62 -1.75 -6.55
CA ILE A 310 3.74 -0.65 -6.93
C ILE A 310 3.42 -0.77 -8.41
N VAL A 311 2.14 -0.86 -8.77
CA VAL A 311 1.69 -0.93 -10.16
C VAL A 311 1.94 0.41 -10.84
N TRP A 312 2.73 0.41 -11.91
CA TRP A 312 3.14 1.62 -12.61
C TRP A 312 3.31 1.39 -14.10
N ASP A 313 2.65 2.23 -14.91
CA ASP A 313 2.60 2.15 -16.38
C ASP A 313 2.26 0.74 -16.94
N THR A 314 1.58 -0.06 -16.13
CA THR A 314 1.08 -1.37 -16.54
C THR A 314 -0.10 -1.18 -17.48
N ILE A 315 -0.03 -1.84 -18.63
CA ILE A 315 -1.12 -1.94 -19.58
C ILE A 315 -1.70 -3.34 -19.42
N GLY A 316 -2.92 -3.41 -18.91
CA GLY A 316 -3.73 -4.62 -18.90
C GLY A 316 -4.82 -4.57 -19.95
N PHE A 317 -5.40 -5.73 -20.25
CA PHE A 317 -6.54 -5.90 -21.15
C PHE A 317 -6.27 -5.36 -22.57
N ASP A 318 -5.02 -5.43 -23.02
CA ASP A 318 -4.61 -5.08 -24.37
C ASP A 318 -4.89 -6.20 -25.36
N THR A 319 -4.84 -7.46 -24.89
CA THR A 319 -5.16 -8.67 -25.67
C THR A 319 -6.10 -9.59 -24.89
N PHE A 320 -6.96 -10.30 -25.63
CA PHE A 320 -7.97 -11.22 -25.08
C PHE A 320 -7.85 -12.64 -25.65
N ASN A 321 -6.73 -12.94 -26.31
CA ASN A 321 -6.51 -14.19 -27.04
C ASN A 321 -6.05 -15.33 -26.13
N THR A 322 -5.60 -15.02 -24.92
CA THR A 322 -5.06 -15.99 -23.97
C THR A 322 -5.64 -15.74 -22.57
N TYR A 323 -5.96 -16.83 -21.87
CA TYR A 323 -6.50 -16.80 -20.51
C TYR A 323 -5.48 -17.39 -19.54
N ASN A 324 -4.28 -16.80 -19.45
CA ASN A 324 -3.16 -17.39 -18.71
C ASN A 324 -3.25 -17.12 -17.20
N LEU A 325 -3.36 -18.18 -16.39
CA LEU A 325 -3.34 -18.07 -14.93
C LEU A 325 -1.94 -17.81 -14.35
N ASN A 326 -0.87 -18.09 -15.10
CA ASN A 326 0.50 -18.14 -14.60
C ASN A 326 1.43 -17.26 -15.44
N ILE A 327 1.19 -15.95 -15.46
CA ILE A 327 2.06 -15.01 -16.16
C ILE A 327 3.39 -14.85 -15.41
N MET A 328 4.47 -15.28 -16.06
CA MET A 328 5.87 -15.17 -15.61
C MET A 328 6.58 -14.08 -16.41
N SER A 329 6.24 -12.81 -16.17
CA SER A 329 6.73 -11.69 -17.01
C SER A 329 8.22 -11.37 -16.81
N SER A 330 8.84 -11.80 -15.71
CA SER A 330 10.28 -11.62 -15.43
C SER A 330 10.94 -12.90 -14.93
N SER A 331 12.28 -12.97 -15.02
CA SER A 331 13.09 -14.04 -14.43
C SER A 331 12.89 -14.11 -12.92
N PHE A 332 12.73 -12.96 -12.25
CA PHE A 332 12.46 -12.91 -10.82
C PHE A 332 11.10 -13.54 -10.46
N LEU A 333 10.02 -13.20 -11.18
CA LEU A 333 8.73 -13.86 -10.95
C LEU A 333 8.80 -15.35 -11.28
N LYS A 334 9.52 -15.72 -12.34
CA LYS A 334 9.74 -17.13 -12.69
C LYS A 334 10.43 -17.90 -11.56
N GLU A 335 11.40 -17.30 -10.87
CA GLU A 335 11.98 -17.90 -9.66
C GLU A 335 10.95 -17.96 -8.51
N CYS A 336 10.09 -16.96 -8.32
CA CYS A 336 9.00 -17.03 -7.33
C CYS A 336 8.07 -18.22 -7.56
N PHE A 337 7.78 -18.59 -8.81
CA PHE A 337 6.97 -19.78 -9.13
C PHE A 337 7.64 -21.11 -8.75
N LYS A 338 8.93 -21.11 -8.38
CA LYS A 338 9.62 -22.27 -7.79
C LYS A 338 9.45 -22.34 -6.27
N ASP A 339 8.85 -21.34 -5.63
CA ASP A 339 8.50 -21.39 -4.21
C ASP A 339 7.05 -21.81 -4.05
N TYR A 340 6.82 -22.89 -3.30
CA TYR A 340 5.47 -23.38 -3.05
C TYR A 340 4.56 -22.36 -2.34
N ARG A 341 5.07 -21.63 -1.34
CA ARG A 341 4.29 -20.63 -0.58
C ARG A 341 3.74 -19.58 -1.54
N PHE A 342 4.51 -19.20 -2.56
CA PHE A 342 4.07 -18.28 -3.59
C PHE A 342 2.86 -18.82 -4.36
N ILE A 343 2.89 -20.07 -4.79
CA ILE A 343 1.78 -20.72 -5.52
C ILE A 343 0.53 -20.82 -4.64
N GLU A 344 0.69 -21.16 -3.36
CA GLU A 344 -0.39 -21.18 -2.36
C GLU A 344 -0.99 -19.77 -2.18
N TYR A 345 -0.16 -18.75 -1.98
CA TYR A 345 -0.61 -17.36 -1.84
C TYR A 345 -1.36 -16.88 -3.08
N ARG A 346 -0.83 -17.13 -4.29
CA ARG A 346 -1.53 -16.78 -5.54
C ARG A 346 -2.93 -17.37 -5.58
N THR A 347 -3.00 -18.65 -5.24
CA THR A 347 -4.21 -19.45 -5.20
C THR A 347 -5.25 -18.83 -4.25
N HIS A 348 -4.87 -18.51 -3.01
CA HIS A 348 -5.73 -17.81 -2.06
C HIS A 348 -6.21 -16.45 -2.60
N ILE A 349 -5.31 -15.72 -3.24
CA ILE A 349 -5.58 -14.36 -3.74
C ILE A 349 -6.56 -14.39 -4.91
N PHE A 350 -6.42 -15.34 -5.85
CA PHE A 350 -7.40 -15.55 -6.92
C PHE A 350 -8.78 -15.89 -6.37
N ASN A 351 -8.87 -16.85 -5.45
CA ASN A 351 -10.15 -17.25 -4.86
C ASN A 351 -10.81 -16.09 -4.11
N ASN A 352 -10.04 -15.32 -3.33
CA ASN A 352 -10.55 -14.12 -2.68
C ASN A 352 -10.99 -13.04 -3.69
N PHE A 353 -10.27 -12.89 -4.80
CA PHE A 353 -10.67 -11.96 -5.85
C PHE A 353 -12.01 -12.35 -6.44
N PHE A 354 -12.17 -13.59 -6.91
CA PHE A 354 -13.42 -14.03 -7.53
C PHE A 354 -14.60 -14.05 -6.57
N LYS A 355 -14.40 -14.49 -5.33
CA LYS A 355 -15.47 -14.52 -4.32
C LYS A 355 -15.88 -13.13 -3.81
N ASN A 356 -14.92 -12.24 -3.57
CA ASN A 356 -15.17 -11.04 -2.75
C ASN A 356 -14.85 -9.71 -3.44
N LYS A 357 -14.13 -9.71 -4.57
CA LYS A 357 -13.61 -8.48 -5.20
C LYS A 357 -13.99 -8.31 -6.66
N LYS A 358 -14.41 -9.37 -7.35
CA LYS A 358 -14.83 -9.35 -8.75
C LYS A 358 -15.92 -8.30 -8.98
N ASP A 359 -17.02 -8.37 -8.24
CA ASP A 359 -18.14 -7.45 -8.43
C ASP A 359 -17.78 -6.00 -8.12
N ILE A 360 -16.95 -5.77 -7.09
CA ILE A 360 -16.42 -4.44 -6.77
C ILE A 360 -15.59 -3.89 -7.94
N PHE A 361 -14.78 -4.74 -8.59
CA PHE A 361 -14.03 -4.33 -9.76
C PHE A 361 -14.94 -4.04 -10.96
N LEU A 362 -15.97 -4.86 -11.18
CA LEU A 362 -16.94 -4.67 -12.28
C LEU A 362 -17.77 -3.38 -12.10
N GLU A 363 -18.18 -3.04 -10.88
CA GLU A 363 -18.84 -1.77 -10.57
C GLU A 363 -17.93 -0.57 -10.89
N LYS A 364 -16.66 -0.64 -10.49
CA LYS A 364 -15.67 0.39 -10.82
C LYS A 364 -15.44 0.51 -12.32
N LEU A 365 -15.34 -0.63 -13.01
CA LEU A 365 -15.19 -0.68 -14.47
C LEU A 365 -16.38 0.04 -15.14
N GLU A 366 -17.60 -0.23 -14.71
CA GLU A 366 -18.81 0.42 -15.21
C GLU A 366 -18.80 1.93 -14.97
N LYS A 367 -18.41 2.37 -13.76
CA LYS A 367 -18.24 3.78 -13.44
C LYS A 367 -17.23 4.47 -14.37
N GLN A 368 -16.11 3.80 -14.69
CA GLN A 368 -15.12 4.35 -15.62
C GLN A 368 -15.63 4.36 -17.07
N ARG A 369 -16.43 3.37 -17.48
CA ARG A 369 -17.10 3.37 -18.79
C ARG A 369 -17.99 4.60 -18.93
N ILE A 370 -18.92 4.81 -17.98
CA ILE A 370 -19.86 5.96 -17.99
C ILE A 370 -19.09 7.29 -18.03
N ARG A 371 -18.05 7.44 -17.21
CA ARG A 371 -17.21 8.66 -17.23
C ARG A 371 -16.55 8.87 -18.59
N THR A 372 -16.04 7.82 -19.21
CA THR A 372 -15.37 7.89 -20.51
C THR A 372 -16.34 8.29 -21.62
N GLU A 373 -17.54 7.71 -21.63
CA GLU A 373 -18.59 8.06 -22.58
C GLU A 373 -19.03 9.53 -22.43
N SER A 374 -19.12 10.03 -21.19
CA SER A 374 -19.38 11.45 -20.91
C SER A 374 -18.29 12.39 -21.41
N LEU A 375 -17.01 11.98 -21.36
CA LEU A 375 -15.93 12.77 -21.96
C LEU A 375 -15.97 12.72 -23.50
N LEU A 376 -16.27 11.55 -24.06
CA LEU A 376 -16.37 11.35 -25.50
C LEU A 376 -17.51 12.17 -26.12
N SER A 377 -18.64 12.36 -25.43
CA SER A 377 -19.79 13.11 -25.97
C SER A 377 -19.48 14.59 -26.23
N LYS A 378 -18.40 15.11 -25.65
CA LYS A 378 -17.92 16.48 -25.87
C LYS A 378 -17.12 16.65 -27.16
N ILE A 379 -16.64 15.56 -27.77
CA ILE A 379 -15.73 15.61 -28.92
C ILE A 379 -16.38 15.10 -30.20
N ASN A 380 -16.01 15.71 -31.33
CA ASN A 380 -16.45 15.25 -32.64
C ASN A 380 -15.54 14.13 -33.20
N TYR A 381 -14.23 14.23 -32.94
CA TYR A 381 -13.22 13.29 -33.42
C TYR A 381 -12.08 13.16 -32.41
N TYR A 382 -11.40 12.01 -32.44
CA TYR A 382 -10.21 11.74 -31.65
C TYR A 382 -9.14 11.09 -32.53
N ASN A 383 -7.91 11.60 -32.42
CA ASN A 383 -6.75 10.99 -33.05
C ASN A 383 -6.13 9.98 -32.09
N THR A 384 -6.21 8.70 -32.44
CA THR A 384 -5.65 7.63 -31.61
C THR A 384 -4.13 7.58 -31.78
N ASN A 385 -3.39 7.61 -30.67
CA ASN A 385 -1.95 7.92 -30.72
C ASN A 385 -1.05 6.76 -31.21
N ILE A 386 -1.53 5.51 -31.19
CA ILE A 386 -0.76 4.33 -31.64
C ILE A 386 -1.20 3.87 -33.04
N SER A 387 -2.51 3.79 -33.30
CA SER A 387 -3.06 3.37 -34.60
C SER A 387 -3.15 4.50 -35.62
N HIS A 388 -3.08 5.78 -35.17
CA HIS A 388 -3.27 6.99 -35.99
C HIS A 388 -4.49 6.87 -36.90
N ASN A 389 -5.54 6.29 -36.32
CA ASN A 389 -6.84 6.21 -36.92
C ASN A 389 -7.65 7.35 -36.36
N LEU A 390 -8.20 8.11 -37.28
CA LEU A 390 -9.17 9.12 -36.96
C LEU A 390 -10.49 8.40 -36.66
N LEU A 391 -10.91 8.44 -35.40
CA LEU A 391 -12.19 7.86 -35.00
C LEU A 391 -13.17 9.00 -34.69
N ASN A 392 -14.36 8.90 -35.27
CA ASN A 392 -15.50 9.72 -34.84
C ASN A 392 -16.02 9.22 -33.48
N PHE A 393 -16.93 9.99 -32.90
CA PHE A 393 -17.56 9.68 -31.62
C PHE A 393 -18.15 8.26 -31.57
N ASP A 394 -18.96 7.86 -32.54
CA ASP A 394 -19.63 6.55 -32.55
C ASP A 394 -18.64 5.37 -32.58
N ASN A 395 -17.56 5.50 -33.34
CA ASN A 395 -16.52 4.47 -33.38
C ASN A 395 -15.76 4.38 -32.05
N LEU A 396 -15.50 5.49 -31.37
CA LEU A 396 -14.86 5.49 -30.05
C LEU A 396 -15.75 4.86 -28.99
N LEU A 397 -17.04 5.22 -28.97
CA LEU A 397 -18.02 4.57 -28.11
C LEU A 397 -18.03 3.07 -28.35
N LYS A 398 -18.11 2.62 -29.60
CA LYS A 398 -18.04 1.20 -29.94
C LYS A 398 -16.77 0.52 -29.43
N LYS A 399 -15.60 1.19 -29.53
CA LYS A 399 -14.32 0.67 -28.98
C LYS A 399 -14.35 0.56 -27.45
N VAL A 400 -14.91 1.55 -26.77
CA VAL A 400 -15.10 1.55 -25.30
C VAL A 400 -16.04 0.42 -24.88
N SER A 401 -17.21 0.28 -25.50
CA SER A 401 -18.16 -0.79 -25.20
C SER A 401 -17.58 -2.17 -25.52
N THR A 402 -16.81 -2.30 -26.60
CA THR A 402 -16.12 -3.55 -26.96
C THR A 402 -15.07 -3.91 -25.90
N LEU A 403 -14.26 -2.95 -25.45
CA LEU A 403 -13.29 -3.18 -24.38
C LEU A 403 -13.99 -3.67 -23.10
N PHE A 404 -15.07 -3.00 -22.70
CA PHE A 404 -15.87 -3.37 -21.53
C PHE A 404 -16.38 -4.81 -21.62
N ASN A 405 -17.02 -5.18 -22.72
CA ASN A 405 -17.54 -6.52 -22.95
C ASN A 405 -16.42 -7.58 -22.94
N ASN A 406 -15.30 -7.28 -23.59
CA ASN A 406 -14.16 -8.19 -23.62
C ASN A 406 -13.54 -8.41 -22.23
N ILE A 407 -13.47 -7.37 -21.39
CA ILE A 407 -12.99 -7.51 -20.00
C ILE A 407 -13.94 -8.40 -19.19
N ASN A 408 -15.26 -8.21 -19.31
CA ASN A 408 -16.24 -9.07 -18.63
C ASN A 408 -16.09 -10.54 -19.05
N ILE A 409 -16.00 -10.80 -20.35
CA ILE A 409 -15.78 -12.15 -20.88
C ILE A 409 -14.45 -12.73 -20.38
N HIS A 410 -13.39 -11.93 -20.41
CA HIS A 410 -12.05 -12.35 -19.97
C HIS A 410 -12.03 -12.74 -18.49
N ILE A 411 -12.60 -11.92 -17.62
CA ILE A 411 -12.64 -12.20 -16.18
C ILE A 411 -13.40 -13.51 -15.91
N ASN A 412 -14.55 -13.70 -16.55
CA ASN A 412 -15.32 -14.95 -16.42
C ASN A 412 -14.51 -16.15 -16.92
N LYS A 413 -13.81 -16.04 -18.05
CA LYS A 413 -12.98 -17.15 -18.57
C LYS A 413 -11.77 -17.45 -17.69
N ILE A 414 -11.13 -16.43 -17.08
CA ILE A 414 -10.06 -16.64 -16.10
C ILE A 414 -10.62 -17.34 -14.86
N GLU A 415 -11.79 -16.94 -14.38
CA GLU A 415 -12.47 -17.57 -13.24
C GLU A 415 -12.80 -19.04 -13.53
N ASP A 416 -13.45 -19.33 -14.67
CA ASP A 416 -13.77 -20.68 -15.10
C ASP A 416 -12.51 -21.55 -15.19
N ARG A 417 -11.43 -21.00 -15.78
CA ARG A 417 -10.15 -21.71 -15.88
C ARG A 417 -9.51 -21.93 -14.52
N PHE A 418 -9.58 -20.95 -13.63
CA PHE A 418 -9.08 -21.05 -12.26
C PHE A 418 -9.78 -22.19 -11.53
N TYR A 419 -11.11 -22.22 -11.50
CA TYR A 419 -11.85 -23.30 -10.85
C TYR A 419 -11.70 -24.65 -11.57
N THR A 420 -11.71 -24.70 -12.91
CA THR A 420 -11.52 -25.94 -13.67
C THR A 420 -10.13 -26.54 -13.45
N SER A 421 -9.10 -25.70 -13.25
CA SER A 421 -7.74 -26.17 -12.95
C SER A 421 -7.62 -26.86 -11.57
N MET A 422 -8.65 -26.77 -10.73
CA MET A 422 -8.70 -27.41 -9.40
C MET A 422 -9.36 -28.79 -9.41
N ILE A 423 -10.14 -29.16 -10.44
CA ILE A 423 -11.06 -30.32 -10.43
C ILE A 423 -10.44 -31.58 -11.06
N LYS A 424 -9.16 -31.90 -10.79
CA LYS A 424 -8.48 -33.01 -11.51
C LYS A 424 -7.86 -34.10 -10.64
N SER A 425 -8.14 -34.15 -9.34
CA SER A 425 -7.55 -35.16 -8.44
C SER A 425 -8.41 -36.42 -8.33
N THR A 426 -7.75 -37.57 -8.17
CA THR A 426 -8.40 -38.88 -7.96
C THR A 426 -7.85 -39.53 -6.69
N TYR A 427 -8.57 -40.52 -6.16
CA TYR A 427 -8.09 -41.33 -5.05
C TYR A 427 -8.51 -42.79 -5.21
N TYR A 428 -7.77 -43.67 -4.55
CA TYR A 428 -8.12 -45.09 -4.41
C TYR A 428 -7.68 -45.62 -3.04
N LEU A 429 -8.26 -46.73 -2.62
CA LEU A 429 -8.04 -47.35 -1.32
C LEU A 429 -7.30 -48.66 -1.51
N ASN A 430 -6.23 -48.86 -0.75
CA ASN A 430 -5.54 -50.13 -0.57
C ASN A 430 -5.74 -50.58 0.89
N ASN A 431 -5.53 -51.87 1.21
CA ASN A 431 -5.81 -52.44 2.53
C ASN A 431 -5.30 -51.57 3.71
N ASN A 432 -4.12 -50.95 3.61
CA ASN A 432 -3.53 -50.17 4.71
C ASN A 432 -3.29 -48.68 4.38
N SER A 433 -3.77 -48.15 3.24
CA SER A 433 -3.50 -46.75 2.86
C SER A 433 -4.54 -46.10 1.96
N ILE A 434 -4.81 -44.82 2.22
CA ILE A 434 -5.56 -43.94 1.31
C ILE A 434 -4.54 -43.37 0.32
N ASN A 435 -4.64 -43.75 -0.95
CA ASN A 435 -3.72 -43.29 -1.99
C ASN A 435 -4.40 -42.14 -2.75
N ILE A 436 -3.78 -40.98 -2.72
CA ILE A 436 -4.31 -39.73 -3.28
C ILE A 436 -3.40 -39.33 -4.44
N ASN A 437 -3.98 -39.30 -5.64
CA ASN A 437 -3.32 -38.83 -6.84
C ASN A 437 -3.74 -37.39 -7.12
N LEU A 438 -2.80 -36.49 -6.91
CA LEU A 438 -3.00 -35.06 -7.07
C LEU A 438 -2.49 -34.59 -8.43
N ASN A 439 -3.43 -34.08 -9.23
CA ASN A 439 -3.12 -33.35 -10.47
C ASN A 439 -3.28 -31.82 -10.27
N SER A 440 -3.63 -31.41 -9.04
CA SER A 440 -3.78 -30.02 -8.57
C SER A 440 -3.47 -29.95 -7.07
N PHE A 441 -3.80 -28.84 -6.40
CA PHE A 441 -3.54 -28.60 -4.97
C PHE A 441 -4.80 -28.81 -4.12
N THR A 442 -4.66 -29.24 -2.86
CA THR A 442 -5.78 -29.45 -1.89
C THR A 442 -5.34 -29.08 -0.48
N ASN A 443 -6.23 -28.52 0.36
CA ASN A 443 -5.86 -28.03 1.70
C ASN A 443 -6.52 -28.73 2.88
N THR A 444 -7.57 -29.53 2.63
CA THR A 444 -8.23 -30.33 3.66
C THR A 444 -8.78 -31.61 3.02
N ILE A 445 -8.60 -32.73 3.69
CA ILE A 445 -9.15 -34.03 3.29
C ILE A 445 -10.13 -34.48 4.36
N LYS A 446 -11.36 -34.84 3.97
CA LYS A 446 -12.34 -35.47 4.85
C LYS A 446 -12.52 -36.92 4.41
N ALA A 447 -12.17 -37.86 5.28
CA ALA A 447 -12.36 -39.29 5.06
C ALA A 447 -13.58 -39.77 5.86
N TYR A 448 -14.68 -40.07 5.18
CA TYR A 448 -15.92 -40.49 5.81
C TYR A 448 -15.87 -41.98 6.19
N VAL A 449 -16.14 -42.24 7.47
CA VAL A 449 -16.06 -43.55 8.13
C VAL A 449 -17.25 -43.70 9.08
N SER A 450 -17.60 -44.92 9.49
CA SER A 450 -18.63 -45.10 10.52
C SER A 450 -18.11 -44.65 11.89
N GLU A 451 -19.02 -44.21 12.77
CA GLU A 451 -18.70 -43.83 14.15
C GLU A 451 -17.97 -44.95 14.93
N ILE A 452 -18.29 -46.21 14.64
CA ILE A 452 -17.63 -47.40 15.20
C ILE A 452 -16.14 -47.44 14.79
N GLU A 453 -15.83 -47.17 13.52
CA GLU A 453 -14.45 -47.16 13.04
C GLU A 453 -13.67 -45.96 13.60
N ILE A 454 -14.30 -44.80 13.79
CA ILE A 454 -13.68 -43.60 14.41
C ILE A 454 -13.18 -43.91 15.82
N ASN A 455 -13.98 -44.61 16.61
CA ASN A 455 -13.60 -44.99 17.97
C ASN A 455 -12.37 -45.91 18.01
N LYS A 456 -12.13 -46.71 16.96
CA LYS A 456 -10.95 -47.59 16.87
C LYS A 456 -9.66 -46.85 16.51
N ILE A 457 -9.76 -45.69 15.85
CA ILE A 457 -8.61 -44.96 15.28
C ILE A 457 -8.22 -43.68 16.03
N LYS A 458 -9.08 -43.16 16.93
CA LYS A 458 -8.87 -41.86 17.58
C LYS A 458 -7.52 -41.73 18.32
N ASP A 459 -6.98 -42.85 18.80
CA ASP A 459 -5.73 -42.92 19.55
C ASP A 459 -4.54 -43.42 18.71
N LYS A 460 -4.73 -43.63 17.40
CA LYS A 460 -3.73 -44.19 16.48
C LYS A 460 -2.93 -43.08 15.79
N LYS A 461 -1.66 -43.37 15.46
CA LYS A 461 -0.85 -42.45 14.65
C LYS A 461 -1.29 -42.45 13.20
N VAL A 462 -1.17 -41.29 12.57
CA VAL A 462 -1.44 -41.12 11.14
C VAL A 462 -0.16 -40.64 10.44
N PHE A 463 0.24 -41.37 9.41
CA PHE A 463 1.44 -41.08 8.62
C PHE A 463 1.08 -40.64 7.21
N LEU A 464 1.85 -39.70 6.67
CA LEU A 464 1.87 -39.34 5.26
C LEU A 464 3.15 -39.87 4.62
N GLU A 465 3.01 -40.64 3.55
CA GLU A 465 4.12 -41.10 2.71
C GLU A 465 4.03 -40.50 1.30
N TYR A 466 5.17 -40.09 0.74
CA TYR A 466 5.28 -39.58 -0.63
C TYR A 466 6.74 -39.68 -1.12
N LYS A 467 6.95 -39.50 -2.43
CA LYS A 467 8.30 -39.41 -3.02
C LYS A 467 8.71 -37.96 -3.27
N GLU A 468 9.96 -37.64 -2.96
CA GLU A 468 10.60 -36.35 -3.25
C GLU A 468 12.04 -36.62 -3.74
N PHE A 469 12.38 -36.18 -4.95
CA PHE A 469 13.66 -36.49 -5.61
C PHE A 469 14.03 -37.99 -5.56
N ASN A 470 13.04 -38.86 -5.81
CA ASN A 470 13.13 -40.33 -5.71
C ASN A 470 13.40 -40.91 -4.31
N LYS A 471 13.45 -40.07 -3.27
CA LYS A 471 13.51 -40.52 -1.88
C LYS A 471 12.09 -40.69 -1.33
N LEU A 472 11.82 -41.84 -0.72
CA LEU A 472 10.59 -42.04 0.04
C LEU A 472 10.68 -41.26 1.35
N ILE A 473 9.68 -40.42 1.60
CA ILE A 473 9.55 -39.66 2.84
C ILE A 473 8.29 -40.16 3.56
N LYS A 474 8.44 -40.44 4.85
CA LYS A 474 7.35 -40.80 5.77
C LYS A 474 7.32 -39.79 6.91
N LYS A 475 6.15 -39.22 7.18
CA LYS A 475 5.98 -38.15 8.16
C LYS A 475 4.78 -38.40 9.06
N ASP A 476 4.96 -38.27 10.36
CA ASP A 476 3.85 -38.28 11.32
C ASP A 476 3.04 -36.99 11.16
N ILE A 477 1.75 -37.15 10.84
CA ILE A 477 0.79 -36.07 10.63
C ILE A 477 -0.36 -36.13 11.65
N THR A 478 -0.22 -36.89 12.73
CA THR A 478 -1.29 -37.10 13.73
C THR A 478 -1.84 -35.78 14.27
N SER A 479 -1.01 -34.75 14.44
CA SER A 479 -1.43 -33.42 14.89
C SER A 479 -2.30 -32.63 13.90
N PHE A 480 -2.46 -33.11 12.66
CA PHE A 480 -3.31 -32.50 11.62
C PHE A 480 -4.64 -33.23 11.48
N VAL A 481 -4.88 -34.25 12.31
CA VAL A 481 -6.06 -35.08 12.25
C VAL A 481 -7.01 -34.70 13.38
N SER A 482 -8.26 -34.45 13.01
CA SER A 482 -9.38 -34.25 13.94
C SER A 482 -10.46 -35.27 13.63
N PHE A 483 -11.14 -35.73 14.67
CA PHE A 483 -12.16 -36.77 14.56
C PHE A 483 -13.54 -36.13 14.79
N GLU A 484 -14.38 -36.21 13.77
CA GLU A 484 -15.75 -35.69 13.77
C GLU A 484 -16.72 -36.86 13.79
N LYS A 485 -18.01 -36.64 14.04
CA LYS A 485 -18.98 -37.74 14.26
C LYS A 485 -19.00 -38.81 13.14
N ASP A 486 -18.91 -38.38 11.88
CA ASP A 486 -19.05 -39.25 10.70
C ASP A 486 -17.82 -39.25 9.77
N TYR A 487 -16.73 -38.57 10.17
CA TYR A 487 -15.54 -38.46 9.33
C TYR A 487 -14.28 -38.11 10.11
N ILE A 488 -13.15 -38.48 9.53
CA ILE A 488 -11.82 -38.02 9.93
C ILE A 488 -11.50 -36.79 9.09
N LYS A 489 -11.13 -35.69 9.72
CA LYS A 489 -10.71 -34.46 9.06
C LYS A 489 -9.19 -34.33 9.17
N ILE A 490 -8.53 -34.30 8.02
CA ILE A 490 -7.08 -34.14 7.89
C ILE A 490 -6.83 -32.75 7.29
N ASP A 491 -6.37 -31.82 8.13
CA ASP A 491 -6.06 -30.44 7.75
C ASP A 491 -4.62 -30.34 7.24
N LEU A 492 -4.42 -30.81 6.01
CA LEU A 492 -3.12 -30.87 5.37
C LEU A 492 -3.17 -30.31 3.95
N LEU A 493 -2.26 -29.41 3.64
CA LEU A 493 -2.06 -28.87 2.30
C LEU A 493 -1.15 -29.80 1.49
N LEU A 494 -1.74 -30.52 0.54
CA LEU A 494 -1.04 -31.41 -0.39
C LEU A 494 -0.99 -30.79 -1.78
N ILE A 495 0.12 -31.03 -2.46
CA ILE A 495 0.42 -30.39 -3.74
C ILE A 495 0.82 -31.36 -4.82
N THR A 496 0.44 -31.06 -6.06
CA THR A 496 0.96 -31.78 -7.21
C THR A 496 2.40 -31.38 -7.53
N ASP A 497 3.10 -32.22 -8.29
CA ASP A 497 4.40 -31.87 -8.87
C ASP A 497 4.23 -30.71 -9.86
N ILE A 498 5.24 -29.86 -9.97
CA ILE A 498 5.21 -28.74 -10.89
C ILE A 498 6.51 -28.72 -11.68
N SER A 499 6.40 -28.43 -12.97
CA SER A 499 7.54 -28.13 -13.81
C SER A 499 7.33 -26.81 -14.53
N ILE A 500 8.42 -26.07 -14.72
CA ILE A 500 8.45 -24.86 -15.52
C ILE A 500 9.15 -25.21 -16.83
N VAL A 501 8.40 -25.23 -17.93
CA VAL A 501 8.92 -25.49 -19.28
C VAL A 501 8.74 -24.22 -20.11
N GLY A 502 9.84 -23.55 -20.44
CA GLY A 502 9.80 -22.21 -21.01
C GLY A 502 9.17 -21.22 -20.02
N ASN A 503 8.02 -20.65 -20.39
CA ASN A 503 7.21 -19.74 -19.56
C ASN A 503 5.87 -20.35 -19.11
N ASN A 504 5.70 -21.67 -19.25
CA ASN A 504 4.49 -22.36 -18.87
C ASN A 504 4.71 -23.17 -17.59
N LEU A 505 3.80 -22.97 -16.64
CA LEU A 505 3.67 -23.84 -15.47
C LEU A 505 2.90 -25.09 -15.88
N LYS A 506 3.52 -26.26 -15.77
CA LYS A 506 2.87 -27.56 -15.99
C LYS A 506 2.71 -28.26 -14.64
N SER A 507 1.47 -28.63 -14.31
CA SER A 507 1.19 -29.57 -13.22
C SER A 507 1.56 -30.98 -13.69
N GLY A 508 2.31 -31.70 -12.86
CA GLY A 508 2.50 -33.14 -12.96
C GLY A 508 1.40 -33.88 -12.21
N ASN A 509 1.70 -35.11 -11.80
CA ASN A 509 0.87 -35.91 -10.91
C ASN A 509 1.74 -36.26 -9.69
N LYS A 510 1.19 -36.15 -8.49
CA LYS A 510 1.88 -36.59 -7.26
C LYS A 510 1.01 -37.51 -6.44
N GLU A 511 1.57 -38.65 -6.07
CA GLU A 511 0.94 -39.63 -5.21
C GLU A 511 1.30 -39.35 -3.74
N TYR A 512 0.27 -39.34 -2.89
CA TYR A 512 0.40 -39.31 -1.44
C TYR A 512 -0.30 -40.52 -0.84
N LYS A 513 0.30 -41.13 0.17
CA LYS A 513 -0.30 -42.24 0.91
C LYS A 513 -0.55 -41.81 2.34
N ILE A 514 -1.80 -41.86 2.77
CA ILE A 514 -2.17 -41.67 4.17
C ILE A 514 -2.34 -43.04 4.79
N ILE A 515 -1.56 -43.31 5.83
CA ILE A 515 -1.52 -44.58 6.55
C ILE A 515 -2.00 -44.32 7.97
N ILE A 516 -3.02 -45.04 8.41
CA ILE A 516 -3.50 -45.01 9.78
C ILE A 516 -3.00 -46.29 10.45
N GLU A 517 -2.28 -46.15 11.57
CA GLU A 517 -1.69 -47.26 12.30
C GLU A 517 -2.75 -48.28 12.72
N ASP A 518 -2.50 -49.56 12.42
CA ASP A 518 -3.38 -50.70 12.70
C ASP A 518 -4.84 -50.57 12.19
N PHE A 519 -5.05 -49.87 11.08
CA PHE A 519 -6.39 -49.64 10.55
C PHE A 519 -6.53 -50.01 9.07
N ASP A 520 -7.52 -50.84 8.78
CA ASP A 520 -7.91 -51.19 7.41
C ASP A 520 -8.82 -50.10 6.82
N VAL A 521 -8.28 -49.33 5.88
CA VAL A 521 -8.99 -48.22 5.25
C VAL A 521 -9.97 -48.66 4.17
N SER A 522 -10.07 -49.96 3.86
CA SER A 522 -11.07 -50.50 2.92
C SER A 522 -12.51 -50.23 3.38
N ASN A 523 -12.72 -50.06 4.69
CA ASN A 523 -13.99 -49.71 5.32
C ASN A 523 -14.40 -48.22 5.13
N MET A 524 -13.55 -47.39 4.52
CA MET A 524 -13.88 -45.99 4.25
C MET A 524 -14.95 -45.86 3.17
N LYS A 525 -16.03 -45.15 3.49
CA LYS A 525 -17.20 -45.00 2.61
C LYS A 525 -16.91 -44.05 1.44
N ARG A 526 -16.26 -42.92 1.72
CA ARG A 526 -16.02 -41.84 0.76
C ARG A 526 -14.88 -40.94 1.22
N LEU A 527 -14.12 -40.41 0.26
CA LEU A 527 -13.21 -39.29 0.49
C LEU A 527 -13.82 -38.03 -0.10
N GLU A 528 -13.80 -36.93 0.65
CA GLU A 528 -13.97 -35.59 0.10
C GLU A 528 -12.67 -34.83 0.28
N MET A 529 -12.35 -34.00 -0.70
CA MET A 529 -11.25 -33.06 -0.59
C MET A 529 -11.85 -31.67 -0.70
N ASN A 530 -11.52 -30.85 0.27
CA ASN A 530 -11.91 -29.46 0.26
C ASN A 530 -10.76 -28.61 -0.25
N TYR A 531 -11.17 -27.58 -0.96
CA TYR A 531 -10.31 -26.51 -1.39
C TYR A 531 -10.93 -25.20 -0.91
N PHE A 532 -10.38 -24.60 0.14
CA PHE A 532 -10.95 -23.39 0.77
C PHE A 532 -12.46 -23.49 1.04
N ASN A 533 -12.90 -24.61 1.63
CA ASN A 533 -14.30 -24.92 1.90
C ASN A 533 -15.20 -25.00 0.66
N VAL A 534 -14.63 -25.16 -0.54
CA VAL A 534 -15.35 -25.60 -1.73
C VAL A 534 -15.20 -27.12 -1.82
N PRO A 535 -16.30 -27.88 -1.68
CA PRO A 535 -16.25 -29.34 -1.80
C PRO A 535 -15.97 -29.73 -3.24
N ILE A 536 -14.87 -30.46 -3.46
CA ILE A 536 -14.57 -31.08 -4.76
C ILE A 536 -15.11 -32.51 -4.71
N LYS A 537 -16.04 -32.85 -5.60
CA LYS A 537 -16.47 -34.24 -5.80
C LYS A 537 -15.35 -35.00 -6.52
N LEU A 538 -14.77 -35.98 -5.83
CA LEU A 538 -13.76 -36.88 -6.38
C LEU A 538 -14.42 -38.08 -7.06
N SER A 539 -13.80 -38.59 -8.12
CA SER A 539 -14.13 -39.91 -8.68
C SER A 539 -13.24 -40.99 -8.05
N LYS A 540 -13.87 -42.06 -7.54
CA LYS A 540 -13.16 -43.28 -7.11
C LYS A 540 -12.61 -43.97 -8.35
N TYR A 541 -11.31 -44.20 -8.42
CA TYR A 541 -10.65 -44.86 -9.54
C TYR A 541 -10.11 -46.24 -9.12
N SER A 542 -10.11 -47.23 -10.01
CA SER A 542 -9.94 -48.65 -9.66
C SER A 542 -8.63 -49.30 -10.12
N SER A 543 -7.70 -48.58 -10.76
CA SER A 543 -6.43 -49.17 -11.21
C SER A 543 -5.19 -48.42 -10.72
N ASN A 544 -4.16 -49.21 -10.36
CA ASN A 544 -2.82 -48.74 -10.05
C ASN A 544 -2.17 -48.22 -11.35
N VAL A 545 -2.22 -46.92 -11.59
CA VAL A 545 -1.50 -46.29 -12.70
C VAL A 545 -0.06 -46.03 -12.28
N GLU A 546 0.89 -46.52 -13.06
CA GLU A 546 2.30 -46.19 -12.86
C GLU A 546 2.55 -44.74 -13.30
N ILE A 547 2.77 -43.84 -12.34
CA ILE A 547 2.93 -42.40 -12.58
C ILE A 547 4.42 -42.07 -12.75
N LYS A 548 4.78 -41.45 -13.88
CA LYS A 548 6.12 -40.90 -14.12
C LYS A 548 6.25 -39.51 -13.48
N TYR A 549 7.24 -39.36 -12.61
CA TYR A 549 7.53 -38.13 -11.89
C TYR A 549 8.44 -37.20 -12.72
N SER A 550 8.17 -35.89 -12.70
CA SER A 550 9.09 -34.88 -13.24
C SER A 550 9.42 -33.87 -12.14
N TYR A 551 10.63 -33.97 -11.60
CA TYR A 551 11.10 -33.06 -10.54
C TYR A 551 11.83 -31.87 -11.15
N ASN A 552 11.36 -30.66 -10.87
CA ASN A 552 12.14 -29.44 -11.06
C ASN A 552 12.49 -28.85 -9.69
N ASN A 553 13.57 -28.06 -9.62
CA ASN A 553 14.11 -27.36 -8.45
C ASN A 553 13.07 -26.45 -7.73
N ILE A 554 12.06 -27.04 -7.10
CA ILE A 554 11.02 -26.37 -6.30
C ILE A 554 11.46 -26.42 -4.85
N TYR A 555 11.29 -25.29 -4.16
CA TYR A 555 11.63 -25.13 -2.77
C TYR A 555 10.36 -25.15 -1.91
N ASN A 556 10.53 -25.53 -0.65
CA ASN A 556 9.48 -25.53 0.36
C ASN A 556 8.27 -26.40 -0.04
N LEU A 557 8.48 -27.53 -0.74
CA LEU A 557 7.43 -28.48 -1.18
C LEU A 557 6.47 -28.92 -0.07
N PHE A 558 6.88 -28.74 1.19
CA PHE A 558 6.08 -28.93 2.38
C PHE A 558 6.26 -27.74 3.30
N ASP A 559 5.22 -26.91 3.44
CA ASP A 559 5.04 -26.13 4.66
C ASP A 559 4.02 -26.90 5.50
N ILE A 560 4.47 -27.39 6.66
CA ILE A 560 3.53 -27.84 7.67
C ILE A 560 2.83 -26.57 8.13
N PRO A 561 1.49 -26.44 8.11
CA PRO A 561 0.84 -25.31 8.74
C PRO A 561 1.39 -25.21 10.17
N LYS A 562 2.22 -24.19 10.44
CA LYS A 562 2.73 -23.88 11.78
C LYS A 562 1.60 -23.27 12.62
N ASN A 563 0.44 -23.92 12.62
CA ASN A 563 -0.71 -23.51 13.41
C ASN A 563 -0.59 -23.96 14.87
N ASN A 564 0.42 -24.77 15.20
CA ASN A 564 0.77 -25.05 16.59
C ASN A 564 2.00 -24.21 16.97
N LEU A 565 1.83 -22.89 17.04
CA LEU A 565 2.76 -22.05 17.79
C LEU A 565 2.84 -22.64 19.20
N LYS A 566 4.05 -22.99 19.63
CA LYS A 566 4.23 -23.55 20.98
C LYS A 566 4.20 -22.40 21.99
N ASP A 567 3.77 -22.68 23.20
CA ASP A 567 3.92 -21.73 24.30
C ASP A 567 5.30 -21.92 24.94
N ILE A 568 6.18 -20.93 24.76
CA ILE A 568 7.43 -20.84 25.50
C ILE A 568 7.12 -20.20 26.85
N ILE A 569 7.50 -20.85 27.96
CA ILE A 569 7.28 -20.30 29.30
C ILE A 569 8.59 -19.73 29.84
N TRP A 570 8.57 -18.46 30.22
CA TRP A 570 9.64 -17.82 31.00
C TRP A 570 9.20 -17.62 32.45
N ASN A 571 10.09 -17.98 33.38
CA ASN A 571 9.92 -17.83 34.80
C ASN A 571 11.25 -17.41 35.46
N GLN A 572 11.17 -16.87 36.68
CA GLN A 572 12.33 -16.50 37.50
C GLN A 572 13.29 -15.50 36.83
N LYS A 573 14.47 -15.92 36.38
CA LYS A 573 15.51 -15.02 35.87
C LYS A 573 15.94 -15.42 34.46
N ILE A 574 15.70 -14.52 33.50
CA ILE A 574 16.08 -14.69 32.10
C ILE A 574 17.20 -13.71 31.78
N LYS A 575 18.30 -14.19 31.20
CA LYS A 575 19.37 -13.33 30.68
C LYS A 575 19.40 -13.42 29.17
N LYS A 576 19.47 -12.28 28.49
CA LYS A 576 19.60 -12.22 27.03
C LYS A 576 20.68 -11.23 26.60
N SER A 577 21.43 -11.66 25.61
CA SER A 577 22.45 -10.90 24.90
C SER A 577 22.14 -10.92 23.41
N ASN A 578 22.68 -9.95 22.67
CA ASN A 578 22.52 -9.84 21.21
C ASN A 578 21.05 -9.76 20.77
N PHE A 579 20.82 -9.97 19.46
CA PHE A 579 19.50 -10.01 18.86
C PHE A 579 18.88 -11.42 18.99
N THR A 580 17.71 -11.52 19.62
CA THR A 580 16.97 -12.78 19.82
C THR A 580 15.64 -12.72 19.08
N LEU A 581 15.35 -13.71 18.23
CA LEU A 581 14.07 -13.84 17.52
C LEU A 581 13.23 -14.96 18.14
N ILE A 582 12.00 -14.65 18.53
CA ILE A 582 11.03 -15.60 19.09
C ILE A 582 9.81 -15.66 18.17
N LYS A 583 9.67 -16.79 17.48
CA LYS A 583 8.59 -17.02 16.50
C LYS A 583 7.32 -17.58 17.13
N ASP A 584 7.50 -18.34 18.20
CA ASP A 584 6.45 -19.00 18.98
C ASP A 584 5.79 -18.04 19.97
N ASN A 585 4.65 -18.46 20.53
CA ASN A 585 4.01 -17.72 21.61
C ASN A 585 4.90 -17.74 22.85
N ILE A 586 4.78 -16.73 23.69
CA ILE A 586 5.50 -16.66 24.94
C ILE A 586 4.59 -16.28 26.10
N ILE A 587 4.72 -17.01 27.20
CA ILE A 587 4.08 -16.72 28.48
C ILE A 587 5.18 -16.37 29.48
N ILE A 588 5.17 -15.14 29.98
CA ILE A 588 6.11 -14.67 31.00
C ILE A 588 5.36 -14.62 32.32
N LYS A 589 5.77 -15.45 33.28
CA LYS A 589 5.10 -15.60 34.59
C LYS A 589 5.42 -14.42 35.51
N ALA A 590 4.52 -14.12 36.45
CA ALA A 590 4.70 -13.11 37.48
C ALA A 590 6.03 -13.29 38.24
N GLY A 591 6.65 -12.17 38.64
CA GLY A 591 7.95 -12.14 39.33
C GLY A 591 9.17 -12.43 38.43
N THR A 592 8.98 -12.62 37.11
CA THR A 592 10.11 -12.86 36.21
C THR A 592 10.95 -11.60 35.99
N LYS A 593 12.28 -11.73 36.11
CA LYS A 593 13.27 -10.70 35.83
C LYS A 593 14.04 -11.03 34.54
N ILE A 594 13.85 -10.22 33.50
CA ILE A 594 14.54 -10.28 32.22
C ILE A 594 15.68 -9.26 32.24
N ILE A 595 16.92 -9.75 32.32
CA ILE A 595 18.14 -8.93 32.35
C ILE A 595 18.78 -8.93 30.97
N LEU A 596 18.97 -7.74 30.42
CA LEU A 596 19.42 -7.53 29.05
C LEU A 596 20.81 -6.88 29.04
N ASP A 597 21.75 -7.50 28.30
CA ASP A 597 23.06 -6.90 28.05
C ASP A 597 22.94 -5.63 27.16
N LYS A 598 24.01 -4.83 27.10
CA LYS A 598 24.12 -3.68 26.19
C LYS A 598 23.68 -4.06 24.78
N ASN A 599 22.81 -3.25 24.17
CA ASN A 599 22.26 -3.46 22.83
C ASN A 599 21.44 -4.76 22.62
N ALA A 600 21.18 -5.55 23.66
CA ALA A 600 20.38 -6.77 23.52
C ALA A 600 18.96 -6.43 23.07
N THR A 601 18.47 -7.16 22.08
CA THR A 601 17.16 -6.91 21.45
C THR A 601 16.40 -8.21 21.37
N ILE A 602 15.12 -8.21 21.73
CA ILE A 602 14.24 -9.37 21.59
C ILE A 602 13.10 -9.00 20.67
N LYS A 603 12.97 -9.75 19.57
CA LYS A 603 11.89 -9.62 18.61
C LYS A 603 10.91 -10.78 18.76
N PHE A 604 9.69 -10.48 19.17
CA PHE A 604 8.57 -11.39 19.24
C PHE A 604 7.73 -11.30 17.97
N LEU A 605 7.60 -12.42 17.26
CA LEU A 605 6.65 -12.61 16.17
C LEU A 605 5.41 -13.40 16.61
N GLY A 606 5.50 -14.18 17.69
CA GLY A 606 4.36 -14.83 18.33
C GLY A 606 3.73 -13.96 19.42
N LYS A 607 2.56 -14.38 19.90
CA LYS A 607 1.82 -13.66 20.94
C LYS A 607 2.61 -13.62 22.25
N VAL A 608 2.72 -12.44 22.85
CA VAL A 608 3.32 -12.23 24.17
C VAL A 608 2.23 -12.14 25.23
N THR A 609 2.30 -13.00 26.24
CA THR A 609 1.44 -12.95 27.44
C THR A 609 2.33 -12.74 28.66
N ALA A 610 2.57 -11.48 29.01
CA ALA A 610 3.33 -11.07 30.17
C ALA A 610 2.37 -10.50 31.23
N ILE A 611 2.01 -11.31 32.22
CA ILE A 611 1.03 -10.94 33.25
C ILE A 611 1.68 -11.13 34.62
N GLY A 612 2.16 -10.03 35.20
CA GLY A 612 2.60 -9.93 36.58
C GLY A 612 1.46 -9.56 37.53
N THR A 613 1.82 -9.30 38.80
CA THR A 613 0.94 -8.67 39.79
C THR A 613 1.61 -7.43 40.37
N LYS A 614 0.88 -6.63 41.16
CA LYS A 614 1.44 -5.48 41.86
C LYS A 614 2.59 -5.89 42.79
N GLU A 615 2.46 -7.03 43.46
CA GLU A 615 3.44 -7.58 44.40
C GLU A 615 4.60 -8.27 43.67
N ASN A 616 4.31 -8.93 42.54
CA ASN A 616 5.28 -9.69 41.75
C ASN A 616 5.27 -9.20 40.29
N PRO A 617 5.78 -7.99 40.02
CA PRO A 617 5.83 -7.46 38.66
C PRO A 617 6.82 -8.25 37.80
N ILE A 618 6.62 -8.20 36.49
CA ILE A 618 7.61 -8.67 35.52
C ILE A 618 8.56 -7.50 35.21
N ILE A 619 9.87 -7.72 35.28
CA ILE A 619 10.85 -6.63 35.16
C ILE A 619 11.75 -6.88 33.95
N PHE A 620 11.80 -5.92 33.03
CA PHE A 620 12.78 -5.84 31.94
C PHE A 620 13.79 -4.75 32.29
N GLU A 621 15.06 -5.11 32.47
CA GLU A 621 16.10 -4.16 32.90
C GLU A 621 17.44 -4.40 32.20
N ALA A 622 18.22 -3.31 32.07
CA ALA A 622 19.62 -3.41 31.69
C ALA A 622 20.42 -4.14 32.77
N LYS A 623 21.38 -4.96 32.35
CA LYS A 623 22.40 -5.52 33.25
C LYS A 623 23.24 -4.44 33.91
N ASP A 624 23.51 -3.36 33.18
CA ASP A 624 24.20 -2.17 33.66
C ASP A 624 23.35 -0.96 33.27
N SER A 625 22.90 -0.21 34.27
CA SER A 625 22.06 0.98 34.04
C SER A 625 22.75 2.01 33.15
N ILE A 626 24.08 2.11 33.12
CA ILE A 626 24.81 3.07 32.27
C ILE A 626 24.72 2.68 30.80
N ASN A 627 24.76 1.38 30.49
CA ASN A 627 24.76 0.85 29.14
C ASN A 627 23.38 0.24 28.79
N PRO A 628 22.50 0.98 28.09
CA PRO A 628 21.14 0.52 27.85
C PRO A 628 21.09 -0.74 26.96
N TRP A 629 20.05 -1.54 27.17
CA TRP A 629 19.68 -2.57 26.20
C TRP A 629 18.98 -1.94 24.98
N GLY A 630 18.81 -2.74 23.93
CA GLY A 630 18.22 -2.30 22.67
C GLY A 630 16.70 -2.19 22.76
N ALA A 631 15.99 -3.10 22.07
CA ALA A 631 14.53 -3.07 21.97
C ALA A 631 13.85 -4.40 22.36
N ILE A 632 12.63 -4.30 22.86
CA ILE A 632 11.62 -5.36 22.85
C ILE A 632 10.69 -5.03 21.69
N ALA A 633 10.81 -5.74 20.58
CA ALA A 633 9.99 -5.56 19.40
C ALA A 633 8.86 -6.61 19.39
N VAL A 634 7.60 -6.17 19.39
CA VAL A 634 6.42 -7.03 19.19
C VAL A 634 5.89 -6.75 17.79
N LYS A 635 5.89 -7.75 16.91
CA LYS A 635 5.74 -7.49 15.47
C LYS A 635 4.87 -8.51 14.75
N ASP A 636 4.09 -7.99 13.80
CA ASP A 636 3.24 -8.69 12.84
C ASP A 636 2.06 -9.47 13.45
N LYS A 637 1.16 -9.91 12.55
CA LYS A 637 -0.15 -10.50 12.85
C LYS A 637 -0.15 -11.66 13.86
N ASN A 638 0.92 -12.43 13.96
CA ASN A 638 0.99 -13.57 14.88
C ASN A 638 1.19 -13.12 16.33
N ALA A 639 1.59 -11.87 16.55
CA ALA A 639 1.67 -11.23 17.85
C ALA A 639 0.38 -10.48 18.25
N ASN A 640 -0.67 -10.54 17.43
CA ASN A 640 -1.96 -9.90 17.75
C ASN A 640 -2.50 -10.39 19.10
N GLY A 641 -3.15 -9.49 19.84
CA GLY A 641 -3.69 -9.79 21.17
C GLY A 641 -2.62 -9.91 22.25
N SER A 642 -1.39 -9.46 22.02
CA SER A 642 -0.33 -9.48 23.04
C SER A 642 -0.70 -8.60 24.25
N ILE A 643 -0.34 -9.07 25.44
CA ILE A 643 -0.72 -8.48 26.73
C ILE A 643 0.52 -8.27 27.58
N PHE A 644 0.65 -7.06 28.11
CA PHE A 644 1.58 -6.70 29.17
C PHE A 644 0.78 -6.14 30.35
N LYS A 645 0.82 -6.82 31.50
CA LYS A 645 0.20 -6.36 32.73
C LYS A 645 1.18 -6.41 33.90
N HIS A 646 1.24 -5.34 34.69
CA HIS A 646 2.17 -5.25 35.82
C HIS A 646 3.62 -5.53 35.41
N CYS A 647 4.03 -4.92 34.30
CA CYS A 647 5.39 -4.99 33.77
C CYS A 647 6.12 -3.68 34.03
N ILE A 648 7.41 -3.77 34.33
CA ILE A 648 8.29 -2.62 34.54
C ILE A 648 9.44 -2.70 33.55
N PHE A 649 9.63 -1.66 32.74
CA PHE A 649 10.70 -1.53 31.77
C PHE A 649 11.66 -0.43 32.21
N LYS A 650 12.96 -0.73 32.29
CA LYS A 650 13.98 0.22 32.77
C LYS A 650 15.21 0.22 31.88
N ASN A 651 15.77 1.40 31.64
CA ASN A 651 17.10 1.57 31.03
C ASN A 651 17.22 0.91 29.64
N GLY A 652 16.15 0.89 28.87
CA GLY A 652 16.17 0.44 27.47
C GLY A 652 16.40 1.61 26.51
N SER A 653 16.50 1.32 25.22
CA SER A 653 16.55 2.38 24.22
C SER A 653 15.89 2.00 22.92
N GLY A 654 16.58 1.31 22.01
CA GLY A 654 16.12 1.01 20.67
C GLY A 654 17.19 0.22 19.94
N SER A 655 16.86 -0.34 18.77
CA SER A 655 17.78 -1.13 17.96
C SER A 655 17.61 -0.81 16.49
N LYS A 656 18.71 -0.45 15.85
CA LYS A 656 18.75 -0.10 14.44
C LYS A 656 19.78 -0.95 13.72
N GLY A 657 19.33 -1.65 12.68
CA GLY A 657 20.16 -2.42 11.76
C GLY A 657 20.12 -1.85 10.35
N SER A 658 20.79 -2.53 9.42
CA SER A 658 20.76 -2.19 7.98
C SER A 658 19.38 -2.36 7.34
N MET A 659 18.53 -3.19 7.95
CA MET A 659 17.24 -3.66 7.41
C MET A 659 16.06 -3.46 8.37
N HIS A 660 16.28 -2.95 9.58
CA HIS A 660 15.21 -2.74 10.55
C HIS A 660 15.50 -1.53 11.43
N GLU A 661 14.45 -0.96 11.98
CA GLU A 661 14.51 0.22 12.83
C GLU A 661 13.48 0.10 13.96
N TYR A 662 13.95 -0.09 15.18
CA TYR A 662 13.17 -0.07 16.42
C TYR A 662 13.62 1.16 17.22
N THR A 663 12.85 2.23 17.18
CA THR A 663 13.23 3.52 17.79
C THR A 663 12.92 3.62 19.28
N ALA A 664 12.40 2.54 19.88
CA ALA A 664 11.95 2.50 21.26
C ALA A 664 12.36 1.25 22.03
N MET A 665 12.33 1.34 23.37
CA MET A 665 12.64 0.21 24.23
C MET A 665 11.51 -0.81 24.15
N LEU A 666 10.28 -0.36 23.91
CA LEU A 666 9.17 -1.19 23.45
C LEU A 666 8.70 -0.68 22.09
N SER A 667 8.92 -1.48 21.05
CA SER A 667 8.49 -1.19 19.67
C SER A 667 7.37 -2.14 19.24
N ILE A 668 6.22 -1.60 18.87
CA ILE A 668 5.00 -2.34 18.52
C ILE A 668 4.63 -2.07 17.08
N HIS A 669 4.92 -3.02 16.20
CA HIS A 669 4.97 -2.80 14.75
C HIS A 669 4.01 -3.75 14.02
N ASN A 670 2.96 -3.23 13.40
CA ASN A 670 1.97 -4.01 12.64
C ASN A 670 1.26 -5.08 13.49
N VAL A 671 0.78 -4.69 14.69
CA VAL A 671 0.11 -5.59 15.64
C VAL A 671 -1.22 -5.01 16.09
N LYS A 672 -2.23 -5.87 16.23
CA LYS A 672 -3.58 -5.47 16.67
C LYS A 672 -3.92 -5.97 18.06
N ASP A 673 -4.88 -5.31 18.69
CA ASP A 673 -5.47 -5.69 19.97
C ASP A 673 -4.46 -5.81 21.12
N ILE A 674 -3.43 -4.97 21.13
CA ILE A 674 -2.47 -4.96 22.24
C ILE A 674 -3.04 -4.28 23.48
N VAL A 675 -2.76 -4.87 24.64
CA VAL A 675 -3.10 -4.30 25.94
C VAL A 675 -1.85 -4.11 26.78
N ILE A 676 -1.61 -2.87 27.22
CA ILE A 676 -0.58 -2.49 28.18
C ILE A 676 -1.29 -1.87 29.38
N GLU A 677 -1.36 -2.61 30.49
CA GLU A 677 -2.16 -2.24 31.65
C GLU A 677 -1.37 -2.33 32.97
N ASN A 678 -1.46 -1.31 33.83
CA ASN A 678 -0.71 -1.26 35.10
C ASN A 678 0.81 -1.42 34.91
N CYS A 679 1.37 -0.88 33.83
CA CYS A 679 2.80 -1.00 33.51
C CYS A 679 3.55 0.30 33.83
N GLU A 680 4.87 0.21 33.92
CA GLU A 680 5.73 1.37 34.19
C GLU A 680 6.97 1.36 33.28
N PHE A 681 7.31 2.52 32.73
CA PHE A 681 8.47 2.71 31.86
C PHE A 681 9.37 3.81 32.42
N TYR A 682 10.67 3.52 32.52
CA TYR A 682 11.66 4.41 33.15
C TYR A 682 12.93 4.54 32.31
N ASP A 683 13.41 5.78 32.20
CA ASP A 683 14.79 6.10 31.85
C ASP A 683 15.22 5.53 30.48
N SER A 684 14.53 5.91 29.38
CA SER A 684 15.07 5.67 28.02
C SER A 684 16.31 6.54 27.77
N LYS A 685 17.18 6.18 26.81
CA LYS A 685 18.54 6.78 26.74
C LYS A 685 19.07 7.29 25.40
N ILE A 686 19.00 6.51 24.31
CA ILE A 686 19.78 6.82 23.07
C ILE A 686 18.87 7.23 21.92
N THR A 687 17.81 6.47 21.69
CA THR A 687 16.84 6.71 20.62
C THR A 687 15.74 7.64 21.11
N ASP A 688 15.04 8.24 20.15
CA ASP A 688 14.07 9.31 20.40
C ASP A 688 12.91 8.80 21.29
N ASP A 689 12.45 7.58 21.09
CA ASP A 689 11.21 7.12 21.72
C ASP A 689 11.45 6.20 22.94
N MET A 690 10.60 6.30 23.95
CA MET A 690 10.49 5.30 25.02
C MET A 690 9.58 4.13 24.60
N VAL A 691 8.43 4.43 23.99
CA VAL A 691 7.53 3.46 23.38
C VAL A 691 7.15 3.94 21.98
N HIS A 692 7.30 3.07 20.98
CA HIS A 692 6.95 3.38 19.59
C HIS A 692 5.89 2.40 19.09
N VAL A 693 4.81 2.94 18.52
CA VAL A 693 3.69 2.17 17.98
C VAL A 693 3.46 2.57 16.55
N ILE A 694 3.49 1.60 15.62
CA ILE A 694 3.25 1.86 14.20
C ILE A 694 2.40 0.80 13.54
N TYR A 695 1.48 1.22 12.67
CA TYR A 695 0.54 0.33 11.96
C TYR A 695 -0.28 -0.58 12.88
N SER A 696 -0.62 -0.11 14.08
CA SER A 696 -1.09 -0.96 15.17
C SER A 696 -2.38 -0.46 15.83
N ASP A 697 -3.08 -1.37 16.52
CA ASP A 697 -4.25 -1.07 17.35
C ASP A 697 -3.90 -1.37 18.83
N ILE A 698 -3.89 -0.35 19.69
CA ILE A 698 -3.35 -0.46 21.05
C ILE A 698 -4.19 0.22 22.13
N LYS A 699 -4.16 -0.37 23.34
CA LYS A 699 -4.72 0.21 24.56
C LYS A 699 -3.68 0.29 25.68
N PHE A 700 -3.47 1.51 26.19
CA PHE A 700 -2.76 1.79 27.43
C PHE A 700 -3.76 2.11 28.53
N LYS A 701 -3.58 1.51 29.71
CA LYS A 701 -4.45 1.75 30.87
C LYS A 701 -3.66 1.74 32.18
N ASN A 702 -3.85 2.73 33.05
CA ASN A 702 -3.17 2.75 34.36
C ASN A 702 -1.65 2.65 34.25
N THR A 703 -1.06 3.23 33.19
CA THR A 703 0.36 3.04 32.86
C THR A 703 1.13 4.34 33.08
N LYS A 704 2.36 4.22 33.56
CA LYS A 704 3.22 5.36 33.90
C LYS A 704 4.47 5.39 33.01
N PHE A 705 4.81 6.58 32.51
CA PHE A 705 5.99 6.87 31.71
C PHE A 705 6.81 7.96 32.40
N VAL A 706 8.08 7.69 32.71
CA VAL A 706 8.89 8.58 33.55
C VAL A 706 10.28 8.76 32.96
N ARG A 707 10.69 10.02 32.76
CA ARG A 707 12.03 10.40 32.28
C ARG A 707 12.39 9.70 30.97
N SER A 708 11.61 9.98 29.92
CA SER A 708 12.00 9.60 28.55
C SER A 708 13.17 10.46 28.07
N HIS A 709 14.08 9.88 27.29
CA HIS A 709 15.19 10.62 26.66
C HIS A 709 14.68 11.75 25.77
N SER A 710 13.73 11.44 24.89
CA SER A 710 12.98 12.40 24.09
C SER A 710 11.48 12.10 24.25
N ASP A 711 10.84 11.44 23.29
CA ASP A 711 9.40 11.23 23.30
C ASP A 711 9.02 10.04 24.19
N ALA A 712 7.99 10.21 25.04
CA ALA A 712 7.58 9.11 25.92
C ALA A 712 6.73 8.07 25.19
N LEU A 713 5.87 8.49 24.26
CA LEU A 713 5.04 7.62 23.45
C LEU A 713 4.85 8.21 22.05
N ASP A 714 5.48 7.59 21.05
CA ASP A 714 5.29 7.94 19.65
C ASP A 714 4.35 6.93 18.96
N ILE A 715 3.33 7.44 18.27
CA ILE A 715 2.28 6.65 17.64
C ILE A 715 2.04 7.10 16.19
N ASP A 716 2.47 6.25 15.27
CA ASP A 716 2.41 6.44 13.83
C ASP A 716 1.35 5.55 13.16
N ILE A 717 0.49 6.14 12.33
CA ILE A 717 -0.44 5.42 11.44
C ILE A 717 -1.23 4.32 12.19
N SER A 718 -1.74 4.65 13.37
CA SER A 718 -2.30 3.68 14.31
C SER A 718 -3.61 4.14 14.94
N ASN A 719 -4.25 3.25 15.69
CA ASN A 719 -5.38 3.56 16.57
C ASN A 719 -4.95 3.32 18.01
N ALA A 720 -5.14 4.31 18.89
CA ALA A 720 -4.71 4.22 20.28
C ALA A 720 -5.79 4.70 21.27
N THR A 721 -5.93 3.96 22.38
CA THR A 721 -6.65 4.43 23.57
C THR A 721 -5.67 4.51 24.73
N ILE A 722 -5.53 5.70 25.33
CA ILE A 722 -4.73 5.96 26.52
C ILE A 722 -5.69 6.39 27.63
N ASP A 723 -5.81 5.61 28.69
CA ASP A 723 -6.77 5.85 29.76
C ASP A 723 -6.10 5.77 31.14
N ASN A 724 -6.34 6.77 31.98
CA ASN A 724 -5.82 6.83 33.34
C ASN A 724 -4.29 6.62 33.41
N CYS A 725 -3.54 7.26 32.51
CA CYS A 725 -2.08 7.16 32.46
C CYS A 725 -1.39 8.39 33.05
N GLU A 726 -0.08 8.30 33.28
CA GLU A 726 0.73 9.40 33.80
C GLU A 726 2.05 9.52 33.02
N PHE A 727 2.36 10.73 32.57
CA PHE A 727 3.60 11.09 31.86
C PHE A 727 4.35 12.14 32.67
N VAL A 728 5.59 11.84 33.06
CA VAL A 728 6.39 12.66 33.98
C VAL A 728 7.79 12.88 33.42
N ASP A 729 8.19 14.16 33.34
CA ASP A 729 9.54 14.59 32.96
C ASP A 729 9.99 14.06 31.58
N SER A 730 9.13 14.18 30.56
CA SER A 730 9.47 13.78 29.18
C SER A 730 10.52 14.71 28.58
N GLY A 731 11.62 14.16 28.04
CA GLY A 731 12.72 14.94 27.45
C GLY A 731 12.36 15.72 26.19
N ASN A 732 11.25 15.38 25.53
CA ASN A 732 10.63 16.16 24.46
C ASN A 732 9.09 16.09 24.57
N ASP A 733 8.40 15.35 23.68
CA ASP A 733 6.95 15.24 23.70
C ASP A 733 6.49 14.07 24.61
N ALA A 734 5.47 14.23 25.43
CA ALA A 734 4.91 13.09 26.18
C ALA A 734 4.17 12.12 25.25
N ILE A 735 3.38 12.64 24.31
CA ILE A 735 2.77 11.85 23.23
C ILE A 735 3.00 12.57 21.90
N ASP A 736 3.64 11.91 20.91
CA ASP A 736 3.65 12.35 19.51
C ASP A 736 2.75 11.46 18.65
N LEU A 737 1.97 12.09 17.77
CA LEU A 737 0.99 11.44 16.91
C LEU A 737 1.21 11.83 15.45
N MET A 738 1.31 10.83 14.58
CA MET A 738 1.42 11.02 13.13
C MET A 738 0.39 10.16 12.38
N THR A 739 -0.54 10.79 11.64
CA THR A 739 -1.61 10.06 10.92
C THR A 739 -2.37 9.05 11.80
N THR A 740 -2.58 9.39 13.08
CA THR A 740 -3.10 8.49 14.12
C THR A 740 -4.47 8.93 14.62
N ASN A 741 -5.33 7.97 14.97
CA ASN A 741 -6.57 8.23 15.72
C ASN A 741 -6.36 7.86 17.19
N ALA A 742 -6.43 8.84 18.08
CA ALA A 742 -6.16 8.66 19.51
C ALA A 742 -7.33 9.11 20.40
N ILE A 743 -7.61 8.33 21.44
CA ILE A 743 -8.47 8.72 22.56
C ILE A 743 -7.60 8.79 23.81
N VAL A 744 -7.59 9.94 24.49
CA VAL A 744 -6.80 10.17 25.71
C VAL A 744 -7.72 10.61 26.84
N THR A 745 -7.87 9.78 27.86
CA THR A 745 -8.80 10.02 28.97
C THR A 745 -8.14 9.94 30.34
N ASN A 746 -8.58 10.81 31.27
CA ASN A 746 -8.19 10.76 32.69
C ASN A 746 -6.66 10.75 32.90
N THR A 747 -5.90 11.36 31.98
CA THR A 747 -4.44 11.21 31.93
C THR A 747 -3.75 12.48 32.42
N LYS A 748 -2.66 12.30 33.16
CA LYS A 748 -1.86 13.38 33.74
C LYS A 748 -0.54 13.55 32.98
N PHE A 749 -0.20 14.81 32.67
CA PHE A 749 1.03 15.19 32.00
C PHE A 749 1.74 16.27 32.80
N THR A 750 2.99 16.02 33.20
CA THR A 750 3.79 16.94 34.01
C THR A 750 5.21 17.07 33.51
N ASN A 751 5.67 18.32 33.36
CA ASN A 751 7.05 18.69 33.07
C ASN A 751 7.61 18.11 31.75
N SER A 752 6.80 18.02 30.69
CA SER A 752 7.33 17.76 29.33
C SER A 752 8.13 18.97 28.84
N ILE A 753 9.35 18.73 28.37
CA ILE A 753 10.27 19.76 27.88
C ILE A 753 9.75 20.45 26.62
N ASP A 754 8.95 19.76 25.80
CA ASP A 754 8.25 20.36 24.65
C ASP A 754 6.72 20.25 24.78
N LYS A 755 6.06 19.22 24.22
CA LYS A 755 4.59 19.11 24.26
C LYS A 755 4.09 18.02 25.19
N ALA A 756 2.99 18.26 25.90
CA ALA A 756 2.27 17.15 26.52
C ALA A 756 1.61 16.25 25.46
N ILE A 757 0.98 16.82 24.42
CA ILE A 757 0.53 16.07 23.24
C ILE A 757 0.81 16.84 21.95
N SER A 758 1.59 16.23 21.05
CA SER A 758 1.79 16.65 19.67
C SER A 758 0.80 15.91 18.75
N ILE A 759 -0.06 16.65 18.04
CA ILE A 759 -1.05 16.11 17.10
C ILE A 759 -0.66 16.47 15.66
N GLY A 760 0.15 15.64 15.03
CA GLY A 760 0.74 15.86 13.71
C GLY A 760 0.03 15.17 12.54
N GLU A 761 0.22 15.75 11.35
CA GLU A 761 0.14 15.01 10.09
C GLU A 761 -1.20 14.31 9.80
N GLY A 762 -2.31 15.01 10.07
CA GLY A 762 -3.67 14.52 9.82
C GLY A 762 -4.22 13.62 10.91
N SER A 763 -3.58 13.60 12.09
CA SER A 763 -4.06 12.88 13.26
C SER A 763 -5.36 13.46 13.82
N LYS A 764 -6.11 12.59 14.49
CA LYS A 764 -7.38 12.91 15.13
C LYS A 764 -7.32 12.53 16.60
N LEU A 765 -7.59 13.49 17.47
CA LEU A 765 -7.53 13.31 18.92
C LEU A 765 -8.88 13.62 19.56
N LEU A 766 -9.36 12.72 20.42
CA LEU A 766 -10.39 12.96 21.42
C LEU A 766 -9.74 12.92 22.81
N ALA A 767 -9.63 14.07 23.46
CA ALA A 767 -9.04 14.21 24.80
C ALA A 767 -10.13 14.56 25.83
N VAL A 768 -10.28 13.77 26.90
CA VAL A 768 -11.34 13.97 27.91
C VAL A 768 -10.77 13.87 29.34
N ASN A 769 -11.09 14.81 30.22
CA ASN A 769 -10.75 14.75 31.64
C ASN A 769 -9.23 14.67 31.93
N ASN A 770 -8.40 15.37 31.15
CA ASN A 770 -6.96 15.31 31.34
C ASN A 770 -6.46 16.47 32.22
N TYR A 771 -5.28 16.28 32.81
CA TYR A 771 -4.60 17.30 33.62
C TYR A 771 -3.19 17.54 33.07
N ILE A 772 -2.91 18.78 32.67
CA ILE A 772 -1.71 19.16 31.91
C ILE A 772 -1.01 20.32 32.60
N GLU A 773 0.14 20.04 33.23
CA GLU A 773 0.83 21.00 34.10
C GLU A 773 2.31 21.16 33.76
N ASN A 774 2.80 22.40 33.83
CA ASN A 774 4.23 22.77 33.73
C ASN A 774 4.93 22.29 32.44
N ASN A 775 4.25 22.29 31.30
CA ASN A 775 4.85 21.94 30.01
C ASN A 775 5.21 23.21 29.21
N GLU A 776 6.17 23.11 28.29
CA GLU A 776 6.45 24.20 27.33
C GLU A 776 5.22 24.46 26.44
N ILE A 777 4.55 23.40 25.98
CA ILE A 777 3.24 23.46 25.32
C ILE A 777 2.34 22.34 25.86
N GLY A 778 1.09 22.65 26.21
CA GLY A 778 0.11 21.63 26.59
C GLY A 778 -0.26 20.74 25.40
N MET A 779 -1.07 21.25 24.45
CA MET A 779 -1.41 20.49 23.24
C MET A 779 -1.15 21.28 21.96
N GLN A 780 -0.53 20.64 20.96
CA GLN A 780 -0.21 21.28 19.68
C GLN A 780 -0.76 20.53 18.47
N SER A 781 -1.60 21.18 17.66
CA SER A 781 -2.16 20.60 16.43
C SER A 781 -1.51 21.14 15.16
N LYS A 782 -1.06 20.25 14.27
CA LYS A 782 -0.34 20.55 13.03
C LYS A 782 -1.02 19.92 11.81
N ASP A 783 -0.80 20.48 10.61
CA ASP A 783 -0.92 19.74 9.35
C ASP A 783 -2.23 18.95 9.13
N THR A 784 -3.36 19.65 8.99
CA THR A 784 -4.72 19.09 8.86
C THR A 784 -5.23 18.25 10.05
N SER A 785 -4.46 18.11 11.12
CA SER A 785 -4.89 17.41 12.32
C SER A 785 -6.04 18.12 13.03
N ILE A 786 -6.85 17.34 13.75
CA ILE A 786 -8.00 17.82 14.50
C ILE A 786 -7.95 17.26 15.92
N ALA A 787 -8.00 18.14 16.92
CA ALA A 787 -8.14 17.77 18.32
C ALA A 787 -9.46 18.29 18.88
N TYR A 788 -10.26 17.41 19.47
CA TYR A 788 -11.40 17.76 20.30
C TYR A 788 -11.07 17.46 21.76
N ILE A 789 -11.15 18.48 22.60
CA ILE A 789 -10.70 18.47 23.99
C ILE A 789 -11.89 18.84 24.88
N TYR A 790 -12.20 17.99 25.84
CA TYR A 790 -13.32 18.19 26.75
C TYR A 790 -12.88 18.07 28.20
N ASN A 791 -13.35 18.97 29.06
CA ASN A 791 -13.14 18.93 30.51
C ASN A 791 -11.67 18.70 30.91
N THR A 792 -10.74 19.37 30.22
CA THR A 792 -9.30 19.24 30.45
C THR A 792 -8.77 20.50 31.12
N THR A 793 -7.87 20.32 32.08
CA THR A 793 -7.26 21.40 32.86
C THR A 793 -5.82 21.64 32.40
N PHE A 794 -5.51 22.88 32.03
CA PHE A 794 -4.19 23.34 31.63
C PHE A 794 -3.68 24.36 32.65
N ILE A 795 -2.63 23.99 33.38
CA ILE A 795 -2.08 24.80 34.48
C ILE A 795 -0.59 25.10 34.27
N LYS A 796 -0.18 26.36 34.44
CA LYS A 796 1.25 26.78 34.46
C LYS A 796 2.07 26.34 33.23
N ASN A 797 1.44 26.09 32.10
CA ASN A 797 2.16 25.81 30.85
C ASN A 797 2.65 27.13 30.24
N LYS A 798 3.75 27.11 29.50
CA LYS A 798 4.15 28.32 28.76
C LYS A 798 3.15 28.63 27.63
N LYS A 799 2.64 27.60 26.95
CA LYS A 799 1.43 27.70 26.11
C LYS A 799 0.46 26.59 26.46
N ALA A 800 -0.79 26.89 26.77
CA ALA A 800 -1.77 25.83 26.98
C ALA A 800 -2.06 25.07 25.68
N ILE A 801 -2.35 25.79 24.59
CA ILE A 801 -2.58 25.21 23.26
C ILE A 801 -1.91 25.99 22.13
N ASP A 802 -1.54 25.29 21.06
CA ASP A 802 -0.97 25.88 19.85
C ASP A 802 -1.45 25.16 18.58
N ALA A 803 -1.75 25.89 17.51
CA ALA A 803 -2.17 25.27 16.24
C ALA A 803 -1.53 25.97 15.03
N TYR A 804 -0.81 25.22 14.18
CA TYR A 804 -0.15 25.81 13.02
C TYR A 804 0.02 24.84 11.83
N TYR A 805 0.67 25.31 10.77
CA TYR A 805 0.99 24.57 9.55
C TYR A 805 2.51 24.41 9.44
N LYS A 806 3.00 23.17 9.40
CA LYS A 806 4.43 22.79 9.40
C LYS A 806 4.80 22.04 8.11
N ASN A 807 4.19 20.88 7.87
CA ASN A 807 4.50 20.00 6.75
C ASN A 807 3.67 20.38 5.51
N TRP A 808 4.37 20.90 4.50
CA TRP A 808 3.72 21.44 3.31
C TRP A 808 2.85 20.43 2.55
N ARG A 809 3.11 19.12 2.74
CA ARG A 809 2.44 17.99 2.09
C ARG A 809 0.96 17.86 2.47
N TYR A 810 0.53 18.45 3.59
CA TYR A 810 -0.85 18.40 4.07
C TYR A 810 -1.70 19.61 3.64
N GLY A 811 -1.07 20.67 3.12
CA GLY A 811 -1.76 21.83 2.55
C GLY A 811 -2.32 22.84 3.56
N GLU A 812 -2.86 22.40 4.70
CA GLU A 812 -3.46 23.25 5.75
C GLU A 812 -2.87 22.97 7.14
N GLY A 813 -3.15 23.83 8.13
CA GLY A 813 -2.68 23.66 9.51
C GLY A 813 -3.64 22.90 10.41
N GLY A 814 -3.30 22.79 11.69
CA GLY A 814 -4.11 22.08 12.68
C GLY A 814 -5.36 22.85 13.15
N THR A 815 -6.34 22.11 13.63
CA THR A 815 -7.54 22.61 14.31
C THR A 815 -7.63 22.06 15.73
N ILE A 816 -7.97 22.91 16.70
CA ILE A 816 -8.24 22.52 18.09
C ILE A 816 -9.59 23.08 18.53
N ILE A 817 -10.40 22.25 19.16
CA ILE A 817 -11.71 22.61 19.72
C ILE A 817 -11.69 22.22 21.21
N LEU A 818 -11.93 23.18 22.09
CA LEU A 818 -12.00 23.01 23.54
C LEU A 818 -13.44 23.26 23.99
N ASP A 819 -13.97 22.36 24.81
CA ASP A 819 -15.27 22.49 25.47
C ASP A 819 -15.12 22.24 26.99
N ASN A 820 -15.68 23.11 27.83
CA ASN A 820 -15.68 22.96 29.29
C ASN A 820 -14.26 22.79 29.91
N CYS A 821 -13.24 23.43 29.34
CA CYS A 821 -11.86 23.29 29.83
C CYS A 821 -11.50 24.36 30.86
N LYS A 822 -10.40 24.16 31.59
CA LYS A 822 -9.83 25.18 32.49
C LYS A 822 -8.46 25.62 31.98
N LEU A 823 -8.26 26.92 31.79
CA LEU A 823 -7.00 27.54 31.39
C LEU A 823 -6.55 28.48 32.52
N GLU A 824 -5.57 28.05 33.32
CA GLU A 824 -5.16 28.75 34.53
C GLU A 824 -3.65 28.92 34.63
N ASN A 825 -3.20 30.13 34.94
CA ASN A 825 -1.79 30.45 35.22
C ASN A 825 -0.81 30.07 34.10
N ASN A 826 -1.28 29.86 32.86
CA ASN A 826 -0.42 29.65 31.70
C ASN A 826 0.23 30.99 31.30
N ILE A 827 1.40 30.98 30.65
CA ILE A 827 1.98 32.23 30.13
C ILE A 827 1.15 32.73 28.94
N LEU A 828 0.80 31.83 28.01
CA LEU A 828 -0.14 32.06 26.92
C LEU A 828 -1.24 30.99 26.93
N ASN A 829 -2.49 31.41 26.74
CA ASN A 829 -3.63 30.49 26.71
C ASN A 829 -3.81 29.86 25.33
N ALA A 830 -3.62 30.59 24.23
CA ALA A 830 -3.61 29.98 22.90
C ALA A 830 -2.82 30.78 21.85
N THR A 831 -2.11 30.06 20.97
CA THR A 831 -1.53 30.63 19.74
C THR A 831 -2.06 29.92 18.49
N VAL A 832 -2.18 30.67 17.38
CA VAL A 832 -2.72 30.11 16.13
C VAL A 832 -2.05 30.68 14.87
N GLY A 833 -1.69 29.76 13.97
CA GLY A 833 -1.04 30.04 12.69
C GLY A 833 -1.99 30.54 11.61
N LYS A 834 -1.42 30.86 10.43
CA LYS A 834 -2.20 31.48 9.34
C LYS A 834 -3.31 30.57 8.77
N LYS A 835 -3.08 29.27 8.76
CA LYS A 835 -3.92 28.21 8.16
C LYS A 835 -4.55 27.29 9.21
N SER A 836 -4.73 27.80 10.42
CA SER A 836 -5.14 27.02 11.58
C SER A 836 -6.29 27.69 12.30
N LYS A 837 -6.97 26.92 13.15
CA LYS A 837 -8.14 27.37 13.90
C LYS A 837 -8.15 26.81 15.31
N VAL A 838 -8.52 27.65 16.27
CA VAL A 838 -8.75 27.30 17.66
C VAL A 838 -10.14 27.77 18.03
N ILE A 839 -10.95 26.89 18.62
CA ILE A 839 -12.28 27.20 19.13
C ILE A 839 -12.31 26.83 20.60
N ILE A 840 -12.74 27.75 21.46
CA ILE A 840 -12.81 27.57 22.90
C ILE A 840 -14.23 27.90 23.32
N ASN A 841 -14.92 26.94 23.92
CA ASN A 841 -16.31 27.06 24.27
C ASN A 841 -16.54 26.66 25.74
N ASN A 842 -17.35 27.45 26.46
CA ASN A 842 -17.72 27.21 27.86
C ASN A 842 -16.53 26.90 28.79
N SER A 843 -15.35 27.47 28.52
CA SER A 843 -14.14 27.18 29.29
C SER A 843 -13.93 28.25 30.37
N ASP A 844 -13.43 27.84 31.53
CA ASP A 844 -12.93 28.74 32.58
C ASP A 844 -11.54 29.25 32.17
N ILE A 845 -11.40 30.58 32.07
CA ILE A 845 -10.22 31.25 31.53
C ILE A 845 -9.77 32.32 32.52
N ASP A 846 -8.56 32.19 33.04
CA ASP A 846 -7.99 33.12 34.02
C ASP A 846 -7.91 34.57 33.52
N THR A 847 -7.49 34.80 32.28
CA THR A 847 -7.45 36.14 31.66
C THR A 847 -7.48 36.09 30.13
N LEU A 848 -8.18 37.05 29.53
CA LEU A 848 -8.25 37.22 28.07
C LEU A 848 -7.01 37.89 27.46
N ASN A 849 -6.12 38.47 28.27
CA ASN A 849 -4.91 39.12 27.77
C ASN A 849 -3.85 38.13 27.26
N LYS A 850 -4.03 36.84 27.54
CA LYS A 850 -3.12 35.75 27.15
C LYS A 850 -3.45 35.16 25.77
N PHE A 851 -4.24 35.87 24.95
CA PHE A 851 -4.59 35.51 23.58
C PHE A 851 -4.10 36.58 22.58
N ASP A 852 -3.76 36.16 21.35
CA ASP A 852 -3.43 37.11 20.29
C ASP A 852 -4.69 37.83 19.76
N ASN A 853 -4.81 39.12 20.06
CA ASN A 853 -5.91 39.99 19.63
C ASN A 853 -6.12 39.98 18.11
N LYS A 854 -5.05 39.87 17.32
CA LYS A 854 -5.15 39.82 15.85
C LYS A 854 -5.82 38.53 15.38
N SER A 855 -5.56 37.41 16.05
CA SER A 855 -6.15 36.12 15.75
C SER A 855 -7.62 36.03 16.16
N ILE A 856 -8.02 36.66 17.27
CA ILE A 856 -9.43 36.81 17.65
C ILE A 856 -10.18 37.63 16.61
N ARG A 857 -9.67 38.82 16.24
CA ARG A 857 -10.30 39.68 15.22
C ARG A 857 -10.47 38.98 13.87
N LYS A 858 -9.54 38.09 13.52
CA LYS A 858 -9.59 37.28 12.29
C LYS A 858 -10.42 35.99 12.43
N LYS A 859 -11.13 35.80 13.54
CA LYS A 859 -11.94 34.61 13.86
C LYS A 859 -11.16 33.29 13.76
N LYS A 860 -9.85 33.35 14.08
CA LYS A 860 -8.97 32.17 14.13
C LYS A 860 -8.92 31.56 15.50
N ILE A 861 -8.99 32.42 16.52
CA ILE A 861 -9.37 32.03 17.87
C ILE A 861 -10.81 32.49 18.02
N ILE A 862 -11.71 31.56 18.34
CA ILE A 862 -13.11 31.85 18.60
C ILE A 862 -13.37 31.44 20.03
N ILE A 863 -13.79 32.39 20.86
CA ILE A 863 -14.20 32.16 22.25
C ILE A 863 -15.70 32.36 22.30
N SER A 864 -16.44 31.37 22.81
CA SER A 864 -17.89 31.41 22.90
C SER A 864 -18.41 30.79 24.19
N ASN A 865 -19.61 31.20 24.58
CA ASN A 865 -20.40 30.56 25.63
C ASN A 865 -21.71 30.13 24.98
N GLY A 866 -21.89 28.83 24.75
CA GLY A 866 -22.99 28.29 23.92
C GLY A 866 -23.18 26.79 24.08
N ALA A 867 -24.00 26.19 23.22
CA ALA A 867 -24.15 24.73 23.24
C ALA A 867 -22.81 24.03 22.95
N LEU A 868 -22.63 22.82 23.49
CA LEU A 868 -21.44 22.00 23.22
C LEU A 868 -21.23 21.84 21.72
N ILE A 869 -19.98 22.00 21.28
CA ILE A 869 -19.66 21.87 19.88
C ILE A 869 -19.69 20.38 19.53
N LYS A 870 -20.56 20.01 18.59
CA LYS A 870 -20.58 18.65 18.08
C LYS A 870 -19.28 18.37 17.32
N TYR A 871 -18.48 17.44 17.81
CA TYR A 871 -17.31 16.96 17.09
C TYR A 871 -17.73 15.87 16.07
N ASP A 872 -17.31 16.03 14.81
CA ASP A 872 -17.61 15.09 13.71
C ASP A 872 -16.38 14.21 13.42
N LEU A 873 -15.99 13.39 14.39
CA LEU A 873 -14.98 12.35 14.20
C LEU A 873 -15.67 11.05 13.76
N LYS A 874 -15.38 10.60 12.53
CA LYS A 874 -16.13 9.52 11.84
C LYS A 874 -15.48 8.14 11.96
N GLU A 875 -14.24 8.10 12.39
CA GLU A 875 -13.46 6.88 12.51
C GLU A 875 -14.07 5.94 13.57
N ASP A 876 -13.97 4.63 13.31
CA ASP A 876 -14.63 3.61 14.12
C ASP A 876 -14.26 3.67 15.61
N ILE A 877 -13.01 4.03 15.93
CA ILE A 877 -12.54 4.18 17.31
C ILE A 877 -13.35 5.22 18.12
N PHE A 878 -13.86 6.26 17.45
CA PHE A 878 -14.62 7.33 18.10
C PHE A 878 -16.13 7.06 18.15
N LYS A 879 -16.62 6.03 17.45
CA LYS A 879 -18.05 5.68 17.46
C LYS A 879 -18.53 5.40 18.88
N ASN A 880 -19.71 5.92 19.21
CA ASN A 880 -20.36 5.77 20.52
C ASN A 880 -19.55 6.32 21.73
N LYS A 881 -18.49 7.12 21.48
CA LYS A 881 -17.71 7.77 22.56
C LYS A 881 -18.33 9.07 23.07
N GLN A 882 -19.48 9.47 22.55
CA GLN A 882 -20.29 10.57 23.08
C GLN A 882 -20.59 10.39 24.59
N ASN A 883 -20.69 9.15 25.06
CA ASN A 883 -20.90 8.84 26.47
C ASN A 883 -19.76 9.27 27.39
N LEU A 884 -18.52 9.39 26.88
CA LEU A 884 -17.40 9.92 27.66
C LEU A 884 -17.66 11.38 28.06
N ILE A 885 -18.37 12.12 27.21
CA ILE A 885 -18.78 13.52 27.43
C ILE A 885 -20.11 13.55 28.20
N ASN A 886 -21.08 12.69 27.86
CA ASN A 886 -22.41 12.69 28.48
C ASN A 886 -22.44 12.14 29.92
N LYS A 887 -21.62 11.14 30.29
CA LYS A 887 -21.57 10.60 31.66
C LYS A 887 -21.24 11.70 32.69
N GLN A 888 -20.45 12.70 32.28
CA GLN A 888 -20.08 13.83 33.13
C GLN A 888 -21.22 14.83 33.37
N ARG A 889 -22.30 14.81 32.56
CA ARG A 889 -23.50 15.63 32.84
C ARG A 889 -24.27 15.16 34.07
N ARG A 890 -24.15 13.89 34.47
CA ARG A 890 -24.85 13.32 35.64
C ARG A 890 -24.07 13.46 36.94
N GLY A 891 -22.78 13.78 36.90
CA GLY A 891 -21.93 13.95 38.08
C GLY A 891 -21.96 15.34 38.73
N TYR A 892 -22.86 16.22 38.27
CA TYR A 892 -23.12 17.55 38.87
C TYR A 892 -24.51 17.65 39.52
N SER A 893 -25.24 16.54 39.62
CA SER A 893 -26.60 16.49 40.19
C SER A 893 -26.78 15.40 41.25
N GLU A 894 -25.71 14.97 41.93
CA GLU A 894 -25.75 14.16 43.15
C GLU A 894 -24.81 14.72 44.21
#